data_AF-A0A7I0K3D7-F1
#
_entry.id   AF-A0A7I0K3D7-F1
#
_cell.length_a   1.000
_cell.length_b   1.000
_cell.length_c   1.000
_cell.angle_alpha   90.00
_cell.angle_beta   90.00
_cell.angle_gamma   90.00
#
_symmetry.space_group_name_H-M   'P 1'
#
loop_
_entity.id
_entity.type
_entity.pdbx_description
1 polymer ?
#
loop_
_entity_poly.entity_id
_entity_poly.type
_entity_poly.pdbx_seq_one_letter_code
_entity_poly.pdbx_strand_id
1 'polypeptide(L)'
;MAHNPLVSIVIPAHNTEATLARALDCLLEQEVLDWEAIIVDDASTDSTPAIIAGYVERDARFRTLSSCAHSPAGARNDGISTARGQWLMFLDADDWVDASFLAKILAALKTAPDAVAAYCGSRRVMPDGAFTPSSIAPEVAIQPFETFARRCAIATHAVLVDRETIVELGGFDASLHTCEDWDLWQRVARLGKNWVMVDEPLAFHRASPNALSRNSTQMLADAGIVIARGFSPDPRVKRPGLAHANGATEATGRTASEALAWFALWNAASDCGSGGSSIDPQSLRALPAGRKWAREIAKVAFDGLMVGSLSVPAHLAARWDRFGGALTALIIELGKVWGDPVAARRVQYHLEQMLLDADDLAAPRRLARTLGIRVDARNPTSTELPEGIDQIYAYLMMDGRIEAVVQFGVLGNVTRRHWIELILNLAPQKDDGADTSETLAAEALSTTAERRPDPDSHFGKLARLASEARELVLSSAEATQPLPAPRRSPASDGHDKDRTAFWNSYFATEDPWNYTSTYEQEKYERQLEILPAGPIGQALELACAEGHFTRQLAPRVGHLTATDISAIAVERARARCSDQPNVEFGVLDFMADTLPGEMDLIFCSEVLYYLDDLAELQRFTKKVAEALAPGGSFISAHAFVLRDNPERTGFDWNTFGGQTISETLTATEGLVLEQSIQTELYRIDRFRRLSPGHMATEPVIDHVPVRASIGIGVARNIVWGGARALRRDVARSERRQRIPVLMYHGVADEGPAALARFRLTPAAFAGQMAWLRANGFHAVMSEQLEWSIANRQPFAGRPVLITFDDGFQNFADHAWPILRAHDLTAEVFLVTDLVGESAKWDAVSGPPTRLMDAGTVRRLAAEGAFFGSHLATHRAIDGLSSSDLAAELLRSRMFVERWTSRPTSAFAAPFSVTDRRLGRLARECGYRIGFGGRHGPADLDSDPIDLPRIEIRGDRSLDDFVATVEAVLN
;
A
#
# COMPACT_ATOMS: atom_id res chain seq x y z
N MET A 1 21.41 44.07 -53.82
CA MET A 1 21.90 42.84 -53.17
C MET A 1 20.74 41.86 -53.18
N ALA A 2 20.94 40.61 -53.60
CA ALA A 2 19.86 39.62 -53.55
C ALA A 2 19.45 39.43 -52.08
N HIS A 3 18.15 39.50 -51.77
CA HIS A 3 17.63 39.24 -50.43
C HIS A 3 17.87 37.76 -50.12
N ASN A 4 18.64 37.45 -49.08
CA ASN A 4 18.74 36.08 -48.58
C ASN A 4 17.47 35.78 -47.78
N PRO A 5 16.79 34.64 -48.03
CA PRO A 5 15.59 34.28 -47.27
C PRO A 5 15.93 34.02 -45.81
N LEU A 6 14.95 34.12 -44.90
CA LEU A 6 15.17 33.76 -43.49
C LEU A 6 15.27 32.23 -43.31
N VAL A 7 14.44 31.49 -44.03
CA VAL A 7 14.35 30.01 -43.95
C VAL A 7 14.59 29.38 -45.33
N SER A 8 15.44 28.36 -45.41
CA SER A 8 15.52 27.47 -46.58
C SER A 8 14.88 26.13 -46.23
N ILE A 9 13.91 25.72 -47.05
CA ILE A 9 13.17 24.47 -46.89
C ILE A 9 13.67 23.50 -47.95
N VAL A 10 14.32 22.41 -47.53
CA VAL A 10 14.88 21.41 -48.44
C VAL A 10 13.93 20.22 -48.53
N ILE A 11 13.53 19.86 -49.76
CA ILE A 11 12.51 18.85 -50.03
C ILE A 11 13.11 17.79 -50.96
N PRO A 12 13.52 16.62 -50.45
CA PRO A 12 13.95 15.52 -51.30
C PRO A 12 12.72 14.90 -52.00
N ALA A 13 12.80 14.71 -53.31
CA ALA A 13 11.71 14.14 -54.11
C ALA A 13 12.25 13.03 -55.03
N HIS A 14 11.63 11.85 -54.96
CA HIS A 14 11.87 10.75 -55.89
C HIS A 14 10.57 9.98 -56.10
N ASN A 15 9.99 10.07 -57.30
CA ASN A 15 8.72 9.41 -57.64
C ASN A 15 7.58 9.71 -56.64
N THR A 16 7.29 10.99 -56.44
CA THR A 16 6.35 11.52 -55.44
C THR A 16 5.12 12.18 -56.07
N GLU A 17 4.71 11.74 -57.28
CA GLU A 17 3.61 12.38 -58.01
C GLU A 17 2.30 12.48 -57.21
N ALA A 18 2.05 11.50 -56.35
CA ALA A 18 0.82 11.39 -55.58
C ALA A 18 0.76 12.33 -54.36
N THR A 19 1.89 12.86 -53.90
CA THR A 19 1.96 13.54 -52.59
C THR A 19 2.62 14.91 -52.63
N LEU A 20 3.56 15.14 -53.56
CA LEU A 20 4.39 16.35 -53.58
C LEU A 20 3.56 17.64 -53.61
N ALA A 21 2.48 17.70 -54.38
CA ALA A 21 1.65 18.89 -54.49
C ALA A 21 1.14 19.36 -53.11
N ARG A 22 0.69 18.45 -52.24
CA ARG A 22 0.21 18.82 -50.90
C ARG A 22 1.35 19.34 -50.01
N ALA A 23 2.52 18.73 -50.10
CA ALA A 23 3.71 19.18 -49.36
C ALA A 23 4.11 20.61 -49.78
N LEU A 24 4.03 20.93 -51.08
CA LEU A 24 4.33 22.28 -51.58
C LEU A 24 3.22 23.30 -51.27
N ASP A 25 1.95 22.90 -51.34
CA ASP A 25 0.82 23.77 -51.02
C ASP A 25 0.86 24.27 -49.57
N CYS A 26 1.28 23.45 -48.61
CA CYS A 26 1.39 23.89 -47.21
C CYS A 26 2.43 25.02 -47.01
N LEU A 27 3.41 25.13 -47.90
CA LEU A 27 4.40 26.21 -47.89
C LEU A 27 3.82 27.52 -48.41
N LEU A 28 2.97 27.45 -49.45
CA LEU A 28 2.21 28.59 -49.94
C LEU A 28 1.24 29.15 -48.90
N GLU A 29 0.74 28.29 -48.01
CA GLU A 29 -0.17 28.63 -46.91
C GLU A 29 0.54 29.28 -45.70
N GLN A 30 1.88 29.30 -45.64
CA GLN A 30 2.61 29.83 -44.48
C GLN A 30 2.37 31.33 -44.24
N GLU A 31 2.15 31.69 -42.97
CA GLU A 31 1.99 33.09 -42.53
C GLU A 31 3.27 33.92 -42.71
N VAL A 32 4.43 33.26 -42.70
CA VAL A 32 5.73 33.89 -42.98
C VAL A 32 6.05 33.72 -44.46
N LEU A 33 6.39 34.81 -45.14
CA LEU A 33 6.69 34.80 -46.58
C LEU A 33 8.19 34.72 -46.91
N ASP A 34 9.05 34.99 -45.92
CA ASP A 34 10.52 35.09 -46.09
C ASP A 34 11.19 33.71 -46.04
N TRP A 35 10.91 32.89 -47.05
CA TRP A 35 11.47 31.56 -47.22
C TRP A 35 11.79 31.25 -48.68
N GLU A 36 12.68 30.28 -48.90
CA GLU A 36 12.84 29.59 -50.19
C GLU A 36 12.63 28.09 -50.00
N ALA A 37 12.11 27.42 -51.02
CA ALA A 37 11.96 25.98 -51.07
C ALA A 37 12.85 25.40 -52.18
N ILE A 38 13.74 24.48 -51.82
CA ILE A 38 14.68 23.80 -52.71
C ILE A 38 14.19 22.37 -52.86
N ILE A 39 13.52 22.10 -53.98
CA ILE A 39 13.00 20.79 -54.32
C ILE A 39 14.09 20.03 -55.06
N VAL A 40 14.62 18.98 -54.42
CA VAL A 40 15.71 18.18 -54.93
C VAL A 40 15.14 16.94 -55.60
N ASP A 41 15.01 16.97 -56.92
CA ASP A 41 14.56 15.83 -57.73
C ASP A 41 15.71 14.83 -57.91
N ASP A 42 15.64 13.72 -57.18
CA ASP A 42 16.66 12.67 -57.15
C ASP A 42 16.33 11.57 -58.16
N ALA A 43 16.36 11.93 -59.44
CA ALA A 43 16.10 11.04 -60.59
C ALA A 43 14.68 10.43 -60.63
N SER A 44 13.63 11.25 -60.49
CA SER A 44 12.25 10.79 -60.71
C SER A 44 11.98 10.35 -62.15
N THR A 45 11.08 9.38 -62.29
CA THR A 45 10.63 8.78 -63.56
C THR A 45 9.13 8.93 -63.81
N ASP A 46 8.40 9.45 -62.83
CA ASP A 46 6.96 9.71 -62.87
C ASP A 46 6.65 11.19 -63.20
N SER A 47 5.45 11.66 -62.87
CA SER A 47 5.04 13.06 -63.11
C SER A 47 5.68 14.09 -62.16
N THR A 48 6.53 13.68 -61.23
CA THR A 48 7.17 14.55 -60.23
C THR A 48 7.88 15.76 -60.86
N PRO A 49 8.73 15.63 -61.90
CA PRO A 49 9.41 16.78 -62.49
C PRO A 49 8.45 17.81 -63.10
N ALA A 50 7.31 17.35 -63.65
CA ALA A 50 6.28 18.23 -64.20
C ALA A 50 5.55 19.00 -63.09
N ILE A 51 5.29 18.37 -61.94
CA ILE A 51 4.72 19.04 -60.76
C ILE A 51 5.69 20.12 -60.28
N ILE A 52 6.98 19.79 -60.12
CA ILE A 52 8.02 20.75 -59.68
C ILE A 52 8.06 21.96 -60.61
N ALA A 53 8.10 21.75 -61.93
CA ALA A 53 8.13 22.81 -62.91
C ALA A 53 6.93 23.77 -62.75
N GLY A 54 5.72 23.23 -62.52
CA GLY A 54 4.52 24.03 -62.30
C GLY A 54 4.61 24.96 -61.08
N TYR A 55 5.23 24.52 -59.98
CA TYR A 55 5.42 25.37 -58.79
C TYR A 55 6.52 26.42 -59.00
N VAL A 56 7.64 26.06 -59.65
CA VAL A 56 8.73 26.99 -59.96
C VAL A 56 8.27 28.10 -60.92
N GLU A 57 7.41 27.79 -61.89
CA GLU A 57 6.81 28.78 -62.78
C GLU A 57 5.82 29.71 -62.05
N ARG A 58 5.09 29.17 -61.07
CA ARG A 58 4.03 29.89 -60.32
C ARG A 58 4.57 30.82 -59.24
N ASP A 59 5.64 30.44 -58.55
CA ASP A 59 6.18 31.20 -57.41
C ASP A 59 7.71 31.07 -57.34
N ALA A 60 8.40 32.22 -57.44
CA ALA A 60 9.85 32.31 -57.50
C ALA A 60 10.58 31.86 -56.21
N ARG A 61 9.84 31.62 -55.11
CA ARG A 61 10.40 31.03 -53.88
C ARG A 61 10.71 29.55 -54.04
N PHE A 62 10.08 28.85 -55.00
CA PHE A 62 10.43 27.47 -55.33
C PHE A 62 11.60 27.42 -56.31
N ARG A 63 12.55 26.53 -56.03
CA ARG A 63 13.72 26.25 -56.85
C ARG A 63 13.85 24.75 -57.02
N THR A 64 14.17 24.30 -58.22
CA THR A 64 14.49 22.90 -58.49
C THR A 64 16.00 22.67 -58.49
N LEU A 65 16.42 21.50 -58.00
CA LEU A 65 17.78 21.00 -58.07
C LEU A 65 17.72 19.54 -58.52
N SER A 66 18.39 19.19 -59.61
CA SER A 66 18.53 17.78 -60.01
C SER A 66 19.65 17.12 -59.22
N SER A 67 19.36 15.97 -58.63
CA SER A 67 20.32 15.10 -57.93
C SER A 67 20.32 13.70 -58.56
N CYS A 68 21.38 12.95 -58.29
CA CYS A 68 21.51 11.54 -58.62
C CYS A 68 22.12 10.78 -57.43
N ALA A 69 21.82 11.23 -56.22
CA ALA A 69 22.31 10.65 -54.98
C ALA A 69 21.64 9.32 -54.64
N HIS A 70 20.45 9.06 -55.21
CA HIS A 70 19.61 7.89 -54.98
C HIS A 70 19.38 7.61 -53.48
N SER A 71 19.28 8.66 -52.67
CA SER A 71 19.04 8.58 -51.23
C SER A 71 18.49 9.90 -50.66
N PRO A 72 17.54 9.86 -49.70
CA PRO A 72 17.03 11.07 -49.06
C PRO A 72 18.13 11.90 -48.38
N ALA A 73 19.09 11.25 -47.70
CA ALA A 73 20.22 11.91 -47.06
C ALA A 73 21.10 12.68 -48.07
N GLY A 74 21.43 12.05 -49.20
CA GLY A 74 22.23 12.66 -50.25
C GLY A 74 21.50 13.82 -50.92
N ALA A 75 20.22 13.64 -51.27
CA ALA A 75 19.39 14.71 -51.83
C ALA A 75 19.27 15.90 -50.86
N ARG A 76 19.07 15.67 -49.55
CA ARG A 76 19.07 16.74 -48.55
C ARG A 76 20.43 17.46 -48.48
N ASN A 77 21.55 16.74 -48.56
CA ASN A 77 22.88 17.34 -48.58
C ASN A 77 23.12 18.23 -49.80
N ASP A 78 22.68 17.79 -50.99
CA ASP A 78 22.72 18.61 -52.21
C ASP A 78 21.89 19.89 -52.02
N GLY A 79 20.70 19.78 -51.43
CA GLY A 79 19.88 20.94 -51.06
C GLY A 79 20.58 21.90 -50.08
N ILE A 80 21.17 21.37 -49.00
CA ILE A 80 21.93 22.15 -47.99
C ILE A 80 23.04 22.96 -48.65
N SER A 81 23.75 22.38 -49.63
CA SER A 81 24.88 23.04 -50.30
C SER A 81 24.49 24.31 -51.07
N THR A 82 23.21 24.46 -51.42
CA THR A 82 22.66 25.60 -52.19
C THR A 82 21.69 26.48 -51.40
N ALA A 83 21.42 26.11 -50.14
CA ALA A 83 20.54 26.82 -49.22
C ALA A 83 21.15 28.14 -48.75
N ARG A 84 20.35 29.22 -48.77
CA ARG A 84 20.80 30.58 -48.43
C ARG A 84 20.22 31.11 -47.12
N GLY A 85 19.24 30.40 -46.55
CA GLY A 85 18.54 30.74 -45.33
C GLY A 85 19.43 30.72 -44.09
N GLN A 86 19.03 31.46 -43.06
CA GLN A 86 19.65 31.32 -41.74
C GLN A 86 19.22 29.98 -41.11
N TRP A 87 17.94 29.66 -41.20
CA TRP A 87 17.36 28.43 -40.66
C TRP A 87 17.09 27.43 -41.78
N LEU A 88 17.30 26.15 -41.49
CA LEU A 88 16.94 25.03 -42.35
C LEU A 88 15.70 24.34 -41.82
N MET A 89 14.81 23.98 -42.75
CA MET A 89 13.74 23.00 -42.57
C MET A 89 13.95 21.86 -43.56
N PHE A 90 13.69 20.62 -43.15
CA PHE A 90 13.69 19.47 -44.03
C PHE A 90 12.27 18.93 -44.12
N LEU A 91 11.61 19.11 -45.27
CA LEU A 91 10.23 18.68 -45.47
C LEU A 91 10.20 17.49 -46.42
N ASP A 92 9.67 16.36 -45.95
CA ASP A 92 9.49 15.19 -46.79
C ASP A 92 8.35 15.42 -47.79
N ALA A 93 8.51 14.90 -49.01
CA ALA A 93 7.60 15.16 -50.13
C ALA A 93 6.20 14.52 -49.97
N ASP A 94 5.94 13.83 -48.86
CA ASP A 94 4.65 13.24 -48.50
C ASP A 94 4.02 13.81 -47.21
N ASP A 95 4.72 14.72 -46.54
CA ASP A 95 4.36 15.35 -45.28
C ASP A 95 3.95 16.83 -45.46
N TRP A 96 3.41 17.44 -44.41
CA TRP A 96 3.09 18.88 -44.41
C TRP A 96 3.15 19.48 -43.01
N VAL A 97 3.15 20.81 -42.95
CA VAL A 97 3.08 21.58 -41.71
C VAL A 97 1.88 22.52 -41.71
N ASP A 98 1.47 22.94 -40.51
CA ASP A 98 0.41 23.94 -40.31
C ASP A 98 0.82 25.30 -40.87
N ALA A 99 -0.15 26.10 -41.33
CA ALA A 99 0.08 27.46 -41.85
C ALA A 99 0.82 28.39 -40.87
N SER A 100 0.67 28.16 -39.56
CA SER A 100 1.33 28.92 -38.50
C SER A 100 2.71 28.38 -38.09
N PHE A 101 3.19 27.28 -38.70
CA PHE A 101 4.43 26.61 -38.31
C PHE A 101 5.64 27.56 -38.29
N LEU A 102 5.96 28.21 -39.42
CA LEU A 102 7.12 29.10 -39.49
C LEU A 102 6.98 30.26 -38.50
N ALA A 103 5.78 30.85 -38.39
CA ALA A 103 5.53 31.98 -37.49
C ALA A 103 5.81 31.62 -36.02
N LYS A 104 5.28 30.48 -35.56
CA LYS A 104 5.42 30.03 -34.17
C LYS A 104 6.84 29.54 -33.84
N ILE A 105 7.45 28.76 -34.73
CA ILE A 105 8.81 28.26 -34.50
C ILE A 105 9.83 29.43 -34.50
N LEU A 106 9.72 30.37 -35.44
CA LEU A 106 10.58 31.56 -35.47
C LEU A 106 10.35 32.48 -34.26
N ALA A 107 9.11 32.62 -33.80
CA ALA A 107 8.81 33.37 -32.57
C ALA A 107 9.49 32.74 -31.36
N ALA A 108 9.47 31.41 -31.22
CA ALA A 108 10.16 30.71 -30.15
C ALA A 108 11.68 30.93 -30.22
N LEU A 109 12.30 30.80 -31.40
CA LEU A 109 13.73 31.07 -31.60
C LEU A 109 14.10 32.51 -31.25
N LYS A 110 13.25 33.48 -31.57
CA LYS A 110 13.46 34.89 -31.20
C LYS A 110 13.49 35.11 -29.69
N THR A 111 12.73 34.32 -28.92
CA THR A 111 12.74 34.38 -27.45
C THR A 111 13.90 33.62 -26.81
N ALA A 112 14.60 32.77 -27.58
CA ALA A 112 15.71 31.96 -27.12
C ALA A 112 16.91 32.12 -28.08
N PRO A 113 17.61 33.27 -28.08
CA PRO A 113 18.66 33.58 -29.08
C PRO A 113 19.86 32.62 -29.05
N ASP A 114 20.08 31.90 -27.93
CA ASP A 114 21.13 30.89 -27.80
C ASP A 114 20.69 29.48 -28.28
N ALA A 115 19.44 29.34 -28.76
CA ALA A 115 18.93 28.07 -29.26
C ALA A 115 19.47 27.76 -30.66
N VAL A 116 19.93 26.52 -30.85
CA VAL A 116 20.38 26.03 -32.16
C VAL A 116 19.25 25.48 -33.01
N ALA A 117 18.14 25.12 -32.36
CA ALA A 117 16.97 24.56 -33.01
C ALA A 117 15.71 24.84 -32.21
N ALA A 118 14.59 24.87 -32.93
CA ALA A 118 13.26 24.92 -32.36
C ALA A 118 12.36 23.87 -33.01
N TYR A 119 11.59 23.16 -32.21
CA TYR A 119 10.77 22.04 -32.66
C TYR A 119 9.35 22.12 -32.10
N CYS A 120 8.41 21.42 -32.74
CA CYS A 120 7.02 21.32 -32.31
C CYS A 120 6.57 19.86 -32.14
N GLY A 121 5.33 19.68 -31.68
CA GLY A 121 4.67 18.38 -31.71
C GLY A 121 4.34 17.94 -33.15
N SER A 122 4.06 16.66 -33.32
CA SER A 122 3.62 16.09 -34.60
C SER A 122 2.42 15.16 -34.44
N ARG A 123 1.66 14.97 -35.52
CA ARG A 123 0.60 13.96 -35.61
C ARG A 123 0.84 13.10 -36.84
N ARG A 124 0.56 11.80 -36.72
CA ARG A 124 0.50 10.93 -37.89
C ARG A 124 -0.88 11.01 -38.52
N VAL A 125 -0.93 10.99 -39.84
CA VAL A 125 -2.15 10.98 -40.62
C VAL A 125 -2.28 9.62 -41.29
N MET A 126 -3.31 8.87 -40.88
CA MET A 126 -3.57 7.54 -41.42
C MET A 126 -4.09 7.63 -42.86
N PRO A 127 -4.06 6.53 -43.64
CA PRO A 127 -4.54 6.54 -45.03
C PRO A 127 -5.98 7.00 -45.22
N ASP A 128 -6.82 6.88 -44.17
CA ASP A 128 -8.21 7.36 -44.15
C ASP A 128 -8.35 8.86 -43.80
N GLY A 129 -7.23 9.56 -43.58
CA GLY A 129 -7.17 10.96 -43.18
C GLY A 129 -7.30 11.19 -41.67
N ALA A 130 -7.49 10.15 -40.86
CA ALA A 130 -7.62 10.30 -39.42
C ALA A 130 -6.27 10.61 -38.76
N PHE A 131 -6.29 11.50 -37.76
CA PHE A 131 -5.10 11.90 -37.02
C PHE A 131 -4.89 11.05 -35.77
N THR A 132 -3.65 10.64 -35.52
CA THR A 132 -3.26 10.07 -34.22
C THR A 132 -3.30 11.13 -33.11
N PRO A 133 -3.20 10.72 -31.83
CA PRO A 133 -2.83 11.64 -30.75
C PRO A 133 -1.54 12.42 -31.09
N SER A 134 -1.42 13.61 -30.50
CA SER A 134 -0.20 14.43 -30.62
C SER A 134 0.99 13.72 -29.98
N SER A 135 2.12 13.76 -30.65
CA SER A 135 3.41 13.29 -30.15
C SER A 135 4.35 14.47 -30.00
N ILE A 136 4.79 14.74 -28.77
CA ILE A 136 5.79 15.76 -28.45
C ILE A 136 6.72 15.23 -27.36
N ALA A 137 8.01 15.52 -27.48
CA ALA A 137 9.04 15.08 -26.54
C ALA A 137 9.58 16.29 -25.74
N PRO A 138 8.98 16.65 -24.59
CA PRO A 138 9.45 17.76 -23.77
C PRO A 138 10.88 17.57 -23.26
N GLU A 139 11.34 16.32 -23.16
CA GLU A 139 12.70 15.99 -22.71
C GLU A 139 13.78 16.54 -23.64
N VAL A 140 13.46 16.80 -24.92
CA VAL A 140 14.41 17.40 -25.86
C VAL A 140 14.78 18.84 -25.45
N ALA A 141 13.83 19.64 -24.95
CA ALA A 141 14.14 20.99 -24.47
C ALA A 141 14.93 21.01 -23.14
N ILE A 142 14.85 19.92 -22.36
CA ILE A 142 15.52 19.80 -21.05
C ILE A 142 16.92 19.19 -21.21
N GLN A 143 17.04 18.12 -21.99
CA GLN A 143 18.24 17.31 -22.14
C GLN A 143 18.31 16.72 -23.57
N PRO A 144 18.57 17.57 -24.59
CA PRO A 144 18.46 17.19 -26.00
C PRO A 144 19.39 16.02 -26.34
N PHE A 145 20.66 16.10 -25.92
CA PHE A 145 21.65 15.07 -26.25
C PHE A 145 21.31 13.72 -25.61
N GLU A 146 20.96 13.71 -24.32
CA GLU A 146 20.60 12.48 -23.62
C GLU A 146 19.35 11.82 -24.21
N THR A 147 18.41 12.62 -24.73
CA THR A 147 17.22 12.13 -25.42
C THR A 147 17.59 11.52 -26.78
N PHE A 148 18.31 12.26 -27.63
CA PHE A 148 18.72 11.80 -28.96
C PHE A 148 19.81 10.74 -28.95
N ALA A 149 20.53 10.52 -27.84
CA ALA A 149 21.40 9.36 -27.71
C ALA A 149 20.62 8.03 -27.62
N ARG A 150 19.33 8.08 -27.27
CA ARG A 150 18.52 6.89 -26.92
C ARG A 150 17.30 6.66 -27.80
N ARG A 151 16.75 7.70 -28.43
CA ARG A 151 15.58 7.58 -29.31
C ARG A 151 15.52 8.69 -30.36
N CYS A 152 14.88 8.40 -31.49
CA CYS A 152 14.44 9.43 -32.43
C CYS A 152 13.19 10.11 -31.85
N ALA A 153 13.34 11.34 -31.35
CA ALA A 153 12.32 12.02 -30.55
C ALA A 153 11.48 13.05 -31.33
N ILE A 154 11.95 13.48 -32.49
CA ILE A 154 11.29 14.51 -33.32
C ILE A 154 11.22 14.01 -34.76
N ALA A 155 10.15 14.35 -35.47
CA ALA A 155 10.07 14.12 -36.91
C ALA A 155 10.93 15.13 -37.67
N THR A 156 11.53 14.72 -38.79
CA THR A 156 12.42 15.54 -39.64
C THR A 156 11.84 16.91 -39.99
N HIS A 157 10.54 16.97 -40.31
CA HIS A 157 9.84 18.19 -40.72
C HIS A 157 9.26 19.01 -39.57
N ALA A 158 9.46 18.58 -38.31
CA ALA A 158 8.91 19.25 -37.12
C ALA A 158 9.91 20.21 -36.45
N VAL A 159 10.99 20.60 -37.14
CA VAL A 159 12.10 21.38 -36.58
C VAL A 159 12.66 22.41 -37.56
N LEU A 160 13.01 23.59 -37.05
CA LEU A 160 13.94 24.52 -37.68
C LEU A 160 15.28 24.46 -36.96
N VAL A 161 16.38 24.37 -37.72
CA VAL A 161 17.74 24.25 -37.20
C VAL A 161 18.69 25.24 -37.87
N ASP A 162 19.66 25.74 -37.11
CA ASP A 162 20.66 26.69 -37.62
C ASP A 162 21.49 26.10 -38.77
N ARG A 163 21.48 26.77 -39.94
CA ARG A 163 22.14 26.28 -41.16
C ARG A 163 23.64 26.14 -40.97
N GLU A 164 24.28 27.12 -40.35
CA GLU A 164 25.74 27.12 -40.17
C GLU A 164 26.18 25.92 -39.35
N THR A 165 25.44 25.61 -38.29
CA THR A 165 25.67 24.41 -37.47
C THR A 165 25.56 23.12 -38.30
N ILE A 166 24.54 22.98 -39.14
CA ILE A 166 24.39 21.78 -40.01
C ILE A 166 25.55 21.65 -41.00
N VAL A 167 25.97 22.76 -41.62
CA VAL A 167 27.10 22.77 -42.56
C VAL A 167 28.41 22.44 -41.86
N GLU A 168 28.67 22.98 -40.67
CA GLU A 168 29.87 22.68 -39.88
C GLU A 168 29.94 21.20 -39.50
N LEU A 169 28.79 20.59 -39.19
CA LEU A 169 28.66 19.16 -38.88
C LEU A 169 28.72 18.25 -40.11
N GLY A 170 28.78 18.81 -41.32
CA GLY A 170 28.89 18.06 -42.58
C GLY A 170 27.57 17.50 -43.13
N GLY A 171 26.43 18.00 -42.67
CA GLY A 171 25.12 17.55 -43.14
C GLY A 171 24.70 16.15 -42.63
N PHE A 172 23.83 15.49 -43.39
CA PHE A 172 23.35 14.13 -43.12
C PHE A 172 24.43 13.08 -43.43
N ASP A 173 24.46 11.99 -42.66
CA ASP A 173 25.31 10.83 -42.94
C ASP A 173 24.65 9.94 -44.00
N ALA A 174 25.10 10.08 -45.26
CA ALA A 174 24.52 9.34 -46.38
C ALA A 174 24.81 7.83 -46.39
N SER A 175 25.58 7.30 -45.42
CA SER A 175 25.73 5.85 -45.23
C SER A 175 24.54 5.19 -44.52
N LEU A 176 23.68 5.99 -43.88
CA LEU A 176 22.46 5.53 -43.23
C LEU A 176 21.31 5.54 -44.24
N HIS A 177 20.53 4.46 -44.28
CA HIS A 177 19.36 4.36 -45.16
C HIS A 177 18.08 4.82 -44.46
N THR A 178 18.09 4.76 -43.13
CA THR A 178 17.07 5.22 -42.19
C THR A 178 17.77 5.84 -40.98
N CYS A 179 17.03 6.57 -40.13
CA CYS A 179 17.58 7.23 -38.93
C CYS A 179 18.67 8.28 -39.21
N GLU A 180 18.81 8.75 -40.45
CA GLU A 180 19.76 9.77 -40.85
C GLU A 180 19.46 11.13 -40.19
N ASP A 181 18.17 11.41 -39.97
CA ASP A 181 17.65 12.55 -39.23
C ASP A 181 18.02 12.45 -37.75
N TRP A 182 17.81 11.28 -37.17
CA TRP A 182 18.13 10.99 -35.78
C TRP A 182 19.64 11.13 -35.51
N ASP A 183 20.51 10.61 -36.37
CA ASP A 183 21.96 10.82 -36.29
C ASP A 183 22.33 12.30 -36.30
N LEU A 184 21.69 13.09 -37.17
CA LEU A 184 21.95 14.52 -37.29
C LEU A 184 21.50 15.27 -36.03
N TRP A 185 20.29 15.02 -35.53
CA TRP A 185 19.78 15.64 -34.30
C TRP A 185 20.64 15.30 -33.09
N GLN A 186 21.13 14.06 -33.01
CA GLN A 186 22.08 13.65 -31.98
C GLN A 186 23.38 14.46 -32.06
N ARG A 187 23.96 14.63 -33.26
CA ARG A 187 25.20 15.43 -33.44
C ARG A 187 24.99 16.91 -33.12
N VAL A 188 23.87 17.50 -33.52
CA VAL A 188 23.52 18.89 -33.19
C VAL A 188 23.38 19.06 -31.68
N ALA A 189 22.64 18.16 -31.02
CA ALA A 189 22.46 18.20 -29.59
C ALA A 189 23.76 17.99 -28.81
N ARG A 190 24.69 17.18 -29.34
CA ARG A 190 26.01 16.93 -28.74
C ARG A 190 26.87 18.18 -28.59
N LEU A 191 26.57 19.25 -29.33
CA LEU A 191 27.23 20.56 -29.16
C LEU A 191 26.91 21.22 -27.82
N GLY A 192 25.87 20.75 -27.09
CA GLY A 192 25.45 21.33 -25.82
C GLY A 192 24.73 22.68 -25.96
N LYS A 193 24.21 22.99 -27.16
CA LYS A 193 23.40 24.20 -27.42
C LYS A 193 21.93 23.96 -27.06
N ASN A 194 21.20 25.04 -26.77
CA ASN A 194 19.80 24.97 -26.34
C ASN A 194 18.86 24.58 -27.48
N TRP A 195 17.77 23.90 -27.12
CA TRP A 195 16.64 23.58 -28.00
C TRP A 195 15.38 24.18 -27.39
N VAL A 196 14.53 24.80 -28.19
CA VAL A 196 13.26 25.38 -27.70
C VAL A 196 12.06 24.64 -28.27
N MET A 197 11.08 24.34 -27.42
CA MET A 197 9.87 23.61 -27.77
C MET A 197 8.70 24.57 -27.99
N VAL A 198 7.92 24.30 -29.05
CA VAL A 198 6.58 24.83 -29.25
C VAL A 198 5.59 23.71 -28.93
N ASP A 199 4.80 23.87 -27.87
CA ASP A 199 3.86 22.86 -27.37
C ASP A 199 2.57 22.78 -28.19
N GLU A 200 2.71 22.63 -29.51
CA GLU A 200 1.61 22.52 -30.45
C GLU A 200 1.95 21.49 -31.56
N PRO A 201 0.99 20.65 -31.99
CA PRO A 201 1.20 19.70 -33.07
C PRO A 201 1.10 20.34 -34.45
N LEU A 202 2.15 21.07 -34.86
CA LEU A 202 2.18 21.82 -36.12
C LEU A 202 2.72 21.01 -37.31
N ALA A 203 3.17 19.77 -37.07
CA ALA A 203 3.75 18.89 -38.07
C ALA A 203 2.87 17.66 -38.32
N PHE A 204 2.70 17.27 -39.58
CA PHE A 204 1.82 16.18 -40.00
C PHE A 204 2.57 15.16 -40.86
N HIS A 205 2.75 13.97 -40.30
CA HIS A 205 3.46 12.86 -40.93
C HIS A 205 2.46 11.89 -41.57
N ARG A 206 2.48 11.75 -42.90
CA ARG A 206 1.62 10.81 -43.61
C ARG A 206 2.08 9.37 -43.36
N ALA A 207 1.19 8.53 -42.84
CA ALA A 207 1.45 7.10 -42.73
C ALA A 207 1.20 6.42 -44.09
N SER A 208 2.18 5.67 -44.58
CA SER A 208 2.14 4.98 -45.87
C SER A 208 2.65 3.54 -45.76
N PRO A 209 2.06 2.56 -46.48
CA PRO A 209 2.57 1.19 -46.52
C PRO A 209 3.95 1.07 -47.19
N ASN A 210 4.34 2.07 -48.00
CA ASN A 210 5.60 2.09 -48.75
C ASN A 210 6.69 2.95 -48.09
N ALA A 211 6.44 3.50 -46.90
CA ALA A 211 7.41 4.34 -46.20
C ALA A 211 8.70 3.55 -45.89
N LEU A 212 9.87 4.19 -45.97
CA LEU A 212 11.16 3.57 -45.62
C LEU A 212 11.18 3.04 -44.19
N SER A 213 10.46 3.71 -43.27
CA SER A 213 10.29 3.30 -41.89
C SER A 213 9.47 2.01 -41.71
N ARG A 214 9.08 1.33 -42.79
CA ARG A 214 8.43 0.00 -42.78
C ARG A 214 9.44 -1.14 -42.86
N ASN A 215 10.70 -0.85 -43.15
CA ASN A 215 11.77 -1.83 -43.15
C ASN A 215 12.41 -1.93 -41.75
N SER A 216 11.75 -2.64 -40.84
CA SER A 216 12.16 -2.80 -39.44
C SER A 216 13.58 -3.36 -39.28
N THR A 217 14.02 -4.25 -40.18
CA THR A 217 15.39 -4.77 -40.17
C THR A 217 16.42 -3.68 -40.44
N GLN A 218 16.18 -2.85 -41.47
CA GLN A 218 17.07 -1.72 -41.78
C GLN A 218 17.02 -0.65 -40.68
N MET A 219 15.83 -0.32 -40.17
CA MET A 219 15.67 0.63 -39.06
C MET A 219 16.47 0.20 -37.84
N LEU A 220 16.42 -1.09 -37.48
CA LEU A 220 17.14 -1.59 -36.31
C LEU A 220 18.66 -1.58 -36.53
N ALA A 221 19.13 -1.88 -37.75
CA ALA A 221 20.54 -1.82 -38.10
C ALA A 221 21.09 -0.38 -37.98
N ASP A 222 20.40 0.59 -38.58
CA ASP A 222 20.82 2.00 -38.54
C ASP A 222 20.68 2.58 -37.13
N ALA A 223 19.59 2.27 -36.41
CA ALA A 223 19.41 2.65 -35.01
C ALA A 223 20.54 2.13 -34.11
N GLY A 224 21.00 0.90 -34.33
CA GLY A 224 22.15 0.33 -33.62
C GLY A 224 23.41 1.17 -33.80
N ILE A 225 23.66 1.67 -35.01
CA ILE A 225 24.78 2.58 -35.31
C ILE A 225 24.59 3.91 -34.60
N VAL A 226 23.40 4.53 -34.69
CA VAL A 226 23.11 5.84 -34.08
C VAL A 226 23.20 5.78 -32.56
N ILE A 227 22.66 4.73 -31.93
CA ILE A 227 22.76 4.53 -30.47
C ILE A 227 24.22 4.30 -30.07
N ALA A 228 24.96 3.43 -30.77
CA ALA A 228 26.37 3.18 -30.44
C ALA A 228 27.21 4.47 -30.49
N ARG A 229 26.96 5.33 -31.49
CA ARG A 229 27.54 6.68 -31.57
C ARG A 229 27.10 7.55 -30.40
N GLY A 230 25.83 7.50 -30.01
CA GLY A 230 25.27 8.21 -28.85
C GLY A 230 26.00 7.95 -27.55
N PHE A 231 26.46 6.71 -27.33
CA PHE A 231 27.16 6.27 -26.13
C PHE A 231 28.69 6.23 -26.27
N SER A 232 29.24 6.87 -27.30
CA SER A 232 30.69 6.98 -27.51
C SER A 232 31.11 8.39 -27.93
N PRO A 233 32.41 8.73 -27.87
CA PRO A 233 32.92 9.92 -28.53
C PRO A 233 32.66 9.88 -30.04
N ASP A 234 32.15 10.97 -30.60
CA ASP A 234 31.88 11.08 -32.03
C ASP A 234 32.88 12.04 -32.70
N PRO A 235 33.86 11.53 -33.48
CA PRO A 235 34.89 12.37 -34.11
C PRO A 235 34.34 13.31 -35.19
N ARG A 236 33.09 13.11 -35.63
CA ARG A 236 32.41 14.00 -36.58
C ARG A 236 32.04 15.34 -35.93
N VAL A 237 31.92 15.38 -34.60
CA VAL A 237 31.65 16.60 -33.83
C VAL A 237 32.97 17.13 -33.26
N LYS A 238 33.61 18.08 -33.95
CA LYS A 238 34.95 18.59 -33.59
C LYS A 238 35.01 19.30 -32.22
N ARG A 239 33.88 19.90 -31.80
CA ARG A 239 33.76 20.69 -30.55
C ARG A 239 32.49 20.30 -29.81
N PRO A 240 32.41 19.08 -29.23
CA PRO A 240 31.25 18.68 -28.46
C PRO A 240 31.14 19.50 -27.17
N GLY A 241 29.94 19.64 -26.63
CA GLY A 241 29.76 20.15 -25.28
C GLY A 241 30.53 19.29 -24.28
N LEU A 242 31.16 19.91 -23.28
CA LEU A 242 32.05 19.21 -22.35
C LEU A 242 31.38 17.99 -21.68
N ALA A 243 30.10 18.10 -21.34
CA ALA A 243 29.30 17.02 -20.74
C ALA A 243 29.00 15.85 -21.70
N HIS A 244 29.13 16.05 -23.01
CA HIS A 244 28.71 15.09 -24.05
C HIS A 244 29.88 14.57 -24.90
N ALA A 245 31.11 15.02 -24.60
CA ALA A 245 32.32 14.66 -25.34
C ALA A 245 32.56 13.15 -25.37
N ASN A 246 32.21 12.45 -24.28
CA ASN A 246 32.40 11.00 -24.15
C ASN A 246 31.15 10.17 -24.49
N GLY A 247 30.06 10.80 -24.93
CA GLY A 247 28.77 10.14 -25.12
C GLY A 247 27.83 10.27 -23.92
N ALA A 248 26.64 9.69 -24.07
CA ALA A 248 25.61 9.68 -23.03
C ALA A 248 26.02 8.80 -21.84
N THR A 249 25.58 9.19 -20.64
CA THR A 249 25.93 8.48 -19.40
C THR A 249 24.79 7.60 -18.91
N GLU A 250 25.07 6.50 -18.21
CA GLU A 250 24.01 5.68 -17.60
C GLU A 250 23.33 6.38 -16.41
N ALA A 251 23.98 7.39 -15.81
CA ALA A 251 23.42 8.16 -14.70
C ALA A 251 22.17 8.97 -15.10
N THR A 252 22.03 9.28 -16.39
CA THR A 252 20.97 10.14 -16.96
C THR A 252 19.86 9.36 -17.65
N GLY A 253 19.91 8.02 -17.68
CA GLY A 253 18.83 7.22 -18.27
C GLY A 253 19.24 5.80 -18.66
N ARG A 254 18.51 5.24 -19.64
CA ARG A 254 18.68 3.87 -20.15
C ARG A 254 20.10 3.64 -20.69
N THR A 255 20.58 2.40 -20.63
CA THR A 255 21.83 2.00 -21.30
C THR A 255 21.66 1.93 -22.82
N ALA A 256 22.76 1.80 -23.57
CA ALA A 256 22.71 1.64 -25.03
C ALA A 256 21.92 0.37 -25.45
N SER A 257 22.14 -0.75 -24.75
CA SER A 257 21.44 -2.00 -25.03
C SER A 257 19.96 -1.92 -24.70
N GLU A 258 19.59 -1.26 -23.60
CA GLU A 258 18.20 -0.98 -23.27
C GLU A 258 17.55 -0.10 -24.34
N ALA A 259 18.18 1.01 -24.73
CA ALA A 259 17.66 1.93 -25.75
C ALA A 259 17.37 1.20 -27.07
N LEU A 260 18.29 0.33 -27.50
CA LEU A 260 18.11 -0.49 -28.70
C LEU A 260 16.95 -1.49 -28.53
N ALA A 261 16.82 -2.13 -27.38
CA ALA A 261 15.74 -3.08 -27.11
C ALA A 261 14.36 -2.40 -27.07
N TRP A 262 14.25 -1.17 -26.57
CA TRP A 262 13.03 -0.37 -26.64
C TRP A 262 12.65 -0.01 -28.08
N PHE A 263 13.63 0.37 -28.90
CA PHE A 263 13.41 0.63 -30.32
C PHE A 263 13.03 -0.65 -31.09
N ALA A 264 13.68 -1.78 -30.77
CA ALA A 264 13.35 -3.09 -31.32
C ALA A 264 11.92 -3.52 -30.98
N LEU A 265 11.44 -3.27 -29.76
CA LEU A 265 10.05 -3.55 -29.36
C LEU A 265 9.05 -2.77 -30.21
N TRP A 266 9.30 -1.48 -30.42
CA TRP A 266 8.44 -0.64 -31.25
C TRP A 266 8.35 -1.17 -32.70
N ASN A 267 9.49 -1.53 -33.29
CA ASN A 267 9.57 -2.11 -34.63
C ASN A 267 8.87 -3.48 -34.70
N ALA A 268 9.10 -4.35 -33.71
CA ALA A 268 8.46 -5.67 -33.65
C ALA A 268 6.93 -5.56 -33.56
N ALA A 269 6.40 -4.60 -32.78
CA ALA A 269 4.98 -4.34 -32.71
C ALA A 269 4.42 -3.72 -34.00
N SER A 270 5.21 -2.88 -34.69
CA SER A 270 4.87 -2.36 -36.02
C SER A 270 4.79 -3.47 -37.08
N ASP A 271 5.74 -4.40 -37.08
CA ASP A 271 5.71 -5.57 -37.95
C ASP A 271 4.43 -6.38 -37.71
N CYS A 272 4.12 -6.65 -36.43
CA CYS A 272 2.90 -7.36 -36.03
C CYS A 272 1.65 -6.68 -36.60
N GLY A 273 1.56 -5.34 -36.50
CA GLY A 273 0.46 -4.55 -37.04
C GLY A 273 0.27 -4.70 -38.56
N SER A 274 1.37 -4.96 -39.27
CA SER A 274 1.37 -5.21 -40.72
C SER A 274 1.29 -6.68 -41.14
N GLY A 275 1.11 -7.60 -40.18
CA GLY A 275 1.05 -9.04 -40.44
C GLY A 275 2.41 -9.73 -40.58
N GLY A 276 3.51 -9.05 -40.22
CA GLY A 276 4.87 -9.59 -40.21
C GLY A 276 5.35 -9.94 -38.79
N SER A 277 6.50 -10.62 -38.73
CA SER A 277 7.23 -10.88 -37.48
C SER A 277 8.72 -10.99 -37.78
N SER A 278 9.39 -9.87 -38.06
CA SER A 278 10.77 -9.88 -38.58
C SER A 278 11.86 -9.74 -37.49
N ILE A 279 11.48 -9.35 -36.27
CA ILE A 279 12.43 -9.07 -35.18
C ILE A 279 12.70 -10.32 -34.34
N ASP A 280 13.97 -10.64 -34.14
CA ASP A 280 14.42 -11.69 -33.20
C ASP A 280 14.09 -11.29 -31.76
N PRO A 281 13.29 -12.09 -31.02
CA PRO A 281 12.98 -11.84 -29.61
C PRO A 281 14.22 -11.68 -28.71
N GLN A 282 15.38 -12.24 -29.07
CA GLN A 282 16.62 -12.03 -28.30
C GLN A 282 17.07 -10.57 -28.27
N SER A 283 16.71 -9.78 -29.29
CA SER A 283 16.97 -8.33 -29.34
C SER A 283 16.25 -7.57 -28.22
N LEU A 284 15.23 -8.18 -27.61
CA LEU A 284 14.42 -7.59 -26.55
C LEU A 284 14.94 -7.93 -25.14
N ARG A 285 15.99 -8.75 -25.02
CA ARG A 285 16.49 -9.25 -23.73
C ARG A 285 16.92 -8.17 -22.75
N ALA A 286 17.38 -7.03 -23.26
CA ALA A 286 17.76 -5.89 -22.42
C ALA A 286 16.55 -5.11 -21.89
N LEU A 287 15.31 -5.38 -22.34
CA LEU A 287 14.13 -4.76 -21.75
C LEU A 287 13.99 -5.19 -20.28
N PRO A 288 13.70 -4.26 -19.37
CA PRO A 288 13.54 -4.59 -17.97
C PRO A 288 12.21 -5.32 -17.72
N ALA A 289 12.26 -6.48 -17.05
CA ALA A 289 11.07 -7.28 -16.72
C ALA A 289 10.30 -6.79 -15.48
N GLY A 290 10.86 -5.82 -14.73
CA GLY A 290 10.30 -5.36 -13.45
C GLY A 290 8.90 -4.74 -13.59
N ARG A 291 8.04 -4.93 -12.57
CA ARG A 291 6.61 -4.52 -12.60
C ARG A 291 6.37 -3.09 -13.07
N LYS A 292 7.19 -2.15 -12.61
CA LYS A 292 7.08 -0.71 -12.96
C LYS A 292 7.17 -0.41 -14.46
N TRP A 293 7.75 -1.32 -15.25
CA TRP A 293 7.96 -1.14 -16.69
C TRP A 293 6.86 -1.73 -17.55
N ALA A 294 5.97 -2.58 -17.01
CA ALA A 294 5.00 -3.30 -17.82
C ALA A 294 4.05 -2.38 -18.60
N ARG A 295 3.60 -1.27 -17.99
CA ARG A 295 2.78 -0.26 -18.67
C ARG A 295 3.53 0.48 -19.76
N GLU A 296 4.81 0.78 -19.56
CA GLU A 296 5.64 1.47 -20.56
C GLU A 296 5.96 0.55 -21.75
N ILE A 297 6.22 -0.75 -21.49
CA ILE A 297 6.37 -1.77 -22.54
C ILE A 297 5.08 -1.90 -23.35
N ALA A 298 3.93 -1.96 -22.67
CA ALA A 298 2.62 -1.98 -23.32
C ALA A 298 2.38 -0.71 -24.17
N LYS A 299 2.77 0.47 -23.68
CA LYS A 299 2.66 1.74 -24.43
C LYS A 299 3.50 1.71 -25.70
N VAL A 300 4.77 1.29 -25.62
CA VAL A 300 5.65 1.22 -26.80
C VAL A 300 5.14 0.20 -27.81
N ALA A 301 4.62 -0.94 -27.35
CA ALA A 301 3.98 -1.93 -28.21
C ALA A 301 2.69 -1.37 -28.86
N PHE A 302 1.87 -0.64 -28.11
CA PHE A 302 0.67 0.02 -28.62
C PHE A 302 0.99 1.06 -29.70
N ASP A 303 2.00 1.91 -29.46
CA ASP A 303 2.45 2.92 -30.41
C ASP A 303 3.01 2.30 -31.69
N GLY A 304 3.80 1.22 -31.56
CA GLY A 304 4.31 0.46 -32.71
C GLY A 304 3.17 -0.17 -33.52
N LEU A 305 2.22 -0.82 -32.84
CA LEU A 305 1.06 -1.44 -33.46
C LEU A 305 0.20 -0.42 -34.24
N MET A 306 -0.05 0.76 -33.66
CA MET A 306 -0.79 1.84 -34.30
C MET A 306 -0.17 2.21 -35.66
N VAL A 307 1.15 2.38 -35.69
CA VAL A 307 1.87 2.72 -36.93
C VAL A 307 1.89 1.55 -37.92
N GLY A 308 2.15 0.34 -37.44
CA GLY A 308 2.24 -0.85 -38.28
C GLY A 308 0.93 -1.25 -38.95
N SER A 309 -0.18 -1.08 -38.23
CA SER A 309 -1.54 -1.39 -38.71
C SER A 309 -2.19 -0.26 -39.49
N LEU A 310 -1.50 0.89 -39.66
CA LEU A 310 -2.00 2.09 -40.32
C LEU A 310 -3.40 2.47 -39.81
N SER A 311 -3.57 2.42 -38.49
CA SER A 311 -4.86 2.60 -37.82
C SER A 311 -4.73 3.56 -36.65
N VAL A 312 -5.72 4.43 -36.46
CA VAL A 312 -5.82 5.25 -35.23
C VAL A 312 -6.21 4.37 -34.03
N PRO A 313 -5.89 4.78 -32.79
CA PRO A 313 -6.21 4.05 -31.56
C PRO A 313 -7.62 3.47 -31.50
N ALA A 314 -8.63 4.27 -31.87
CA ALA A 314 -10.05 3.89 -31.80
C ALA A 314 -10.44 2.73 -32.72
N HIS A 315 -9.60 2.35 -33.69
CA HIS A 315 -9.85 1.24 -34.60
C HIS A 315 -9.07 -0.04 -34.24
N LEU A 316 -8.13 0.03 -33.29
CA LEU A 316 -7.20 -1.08 -33.05
C LEU A 316 -7.90 -2.29 -32.44
N ALA A 317 -8.72 -2.12 -31.41
CA ALA A 317 -9.44 -3.23 -30.80
C ALA A 317 -10.44 -3.87 -31.76
N ALA A 318 -11.14 -3.07 -32.58
CA ALA A 318 -12.06 -3.55 -33.61
C ALA A 318 -11.37 -4.39 -34.71
N ARG A 319 -10.06 -4.20 -34.92
CA ARG A 319 -9.25 -4.90 -35.93
C ARG A 319 -8.30 -5.93 -35.33
N TRP A 320 -8.50 -6.30 -34.06
CA TRP A 320 -7.60 -7.18 -33.31
C TRP A 320 -7.39 -8.54 -33.97
N ASP A 321 -8.39 -9.06 -34.68
CA ASP A 321 -8.32 -10.32 -35.44
C ASP A 321 -7.20 -10.32 -36.51
N ARG A 322 -6.80 -9.14 -37.02
CA ARG A 322 -5.79 -9.02 -38.07
C ARG A 322 -4.34 -9.15 -37.58
N PHE A 323 -4.05 -8.65 -36.38
CA PHE A 323 -2.67 -8.52 -35.87
C PHE A 323 -2.48 -8.93 -34.41
N GLY A 324 -3.57 -9.09 -33.66
CA GLY A 324 -3.54 -9.36 -32.23
C GLY A 324 -2.89 -10.68 -31.86
N GLY A 325 -3.05 -11.70 -32.70
CA GLY A 325 -2.38 -12.99 -32.54
C GLY A 325 -0.85 -12.87 -32.56
N ALA A 326 -0.30 -12.13 -33.52
CA ALA A 326 1.14 -11.90 -33.65
C ALA A 326 1.69 -11.09 -32.47
N LEU A 327 0.99 -10.03 -32.07
CA LEU A 327 1.40 -9.19 -30.94
C LEU A 327 1.34 -9.95 -29.60
N THR A 328 0.32 -10.79 -29.41
CA THR A 328 0.23 -11.65 -28.22
C THR A 328 1.38 -12.67 -28.20
N ALA A 329 1.72 -13.26 -29.35
CA ALA A 329 2.87 -14.17 -29.45
C ALA A 329 4.19 -13.46 -29.11
N LEU A 330 4.39 -12.22 -29.59
CA LEU A 330 5.56 -11.39 -29.24
C LEU A 330 5.67 -11.18 -27.72
N ILE A 331 4.57 -10.84 -27.05
CA ILE A 331 4.56 -10.64 -25.59
C ILE A 331 4.83 -11.95 -24.85
N ILE A 332 4.32 -13.09 -25.32
CA ILE A 332 4.61 -14.41 -24.76
C ILE A 332 6.11 -14.75 -24.90
N GLU A 333 6.70 -14.53 -26.09
CA GLU A 333 8.14 -14.73 -26.31
C GLU A 333 8.98 -13.82 -25.41
N LEU A 334 8.57 -12.58 -25.20
CA LEU A 334 9.23 -11.67 -24.27
C LEU A 334 9.25 -12.24 -22.83
N GLY A 335 8.14 -12.84 -22.39
CA GLY A 335 8.08 -13.57 -21.11
C GLY A 335 9.06 -14.74 -21.03
N LYS A 336 9.26 -15.48 -22.13
CA LYS A 336 10.25 -16.56 -22.19
C LYS A 336 11.68 -16.01 -22.13
N VAL A 337 11.97 -14.92 -22.82
CA VAL A 337 13.28 -14.24 -22.81
C VAL A 337 13.64 -13.77 -21.40
N TRP A 338 12.66 -13.29 -20.64
CA TRP A 338 12.86 -12.90 -19.24
C TRP A 338 12.91 -14.09 -18.27
N GLY A 339 12.42 -15.27 -18.66
CA GLY A 339 12.15 -16.37 -17.74
C GLY A 339 11.00 -16.06 -16.76
N ASP A 340 10.12 -15.10 -17.12
CA ASP A 340 9.02 -14.61 -16.29
C ASP A 340 7.73 -14.46 -17.14
N PRO A 341 6.90 -15.52 -17.24
CA PRO A 341 5.63 -15.45 -17.97
C PRO A 341 4.58 -14.56 -17.28
N VAL A 342 4.73 -14.30 -15.98
CA VAL A 342 3.84 -13.43 -15.19
C VAL A 342 4.06 -11.97 -15.60
N ALA A 343 5.32 -11.56 -15.82
CA ALA A 343 5.64 -10.24 -16.36
C ALA A 343 5.03 -10.01 -17.75
N ALA A 344 5.10 -10.99 -18.65
CA ALA A 344 4.46 -10.90 -19.97
C ALA A 344 2.94 -10.74 -19.88
N ARG A 345 2.27 -11.49 -19.00
CA ARG A 345 0.83 -11.35 -18.80
C ARG A 345 0.46 -9.94 -18.30
N ARG A 346 1.25 -9.35 -17.41
CA ARG A 346 1.04 -7.96 -16.94
C ARG A 346 1.11 -6.96 -18.10
N VAL A 347 2.08 -7.13 -19.01
CA VAL A 347 2.18 -6.33 -20.25
C VAL A 347 0.93 -6.51 -21.11
N GLN A 348 0.47 -7.75 -21.32
CA GLN A 348 -0.75 -8.04 -22.08
C GLN A 348 -1.98 -7.32 -21.48
N TYR A 349 -2.16 -7.37 -20.15
CA TYR A 349 -3.29 -6.70 -19.50
C TYR A 349 -3.25 -5.17 -19.68
N HIS A 350 -2.08 -4.55 -19.57
CA HIS A 350 -1.96 -3.11 -19.83
C HIS A 350 -2.22 -2.74 -21.29
N LEU A 351 -1.74 -3.54 -22.24
CA LEU A 351 -1.97 -3.32 -23.66
C LEU A 351 -3.47 -3.40 -24.00
N GLU A 352 -4.14 -4.44 -23.53
CA GLU A 352 -5.57 -4.63 -23.76
C GLU A 352 -6.41 -3.54 -23.10
N GLN A 353 -6.00 -3.05 -21.93
CA GLN A 353 -6.61 -1.87 -21.31
C GLN A 353 -6.53 -0.66 -22.24
N MET A 354 -5.35 -0.35 -22.77
CA MET A 354 -5.14 0.81 -23.66
C MET A 354 -5.97 0.69 -24.95
N LEU A 355 -6.09 -0.52 -25.50
CA LEU A 355 -6.91 -0.80 -26.68
C LEU A 355 -8.40 -0.53 -26.42
N LEU A 356 -8.90 -0.93 -25.25
CA LEU A 356 -10.33 -0.78 -24.89
C LEU A 356 -10.67 0.62 -24.36
N ASP A 357 -9.72 1.31 -23.74
CA ASP A 357 -9.86 2.72 -23.34
C ASP A 357 -10.05 3.64 -24.57
N ALA A 358 -9.51 3.25 -25.73
CA ALA A 358 -9.63 3.99 -26.98
C ALA A 358 -10.83 3.57 -27.85
N ASP A 359 -11.43 2.40 -27.64
CA ASP A 359 -12.53 1.86 -28.44
C ASP A 359 -13.89 2.30 -27.86
N ASP A 360 -14.86 2.54 -28.73
CA ASP A 360 -16.22 2.92 -28.32
C ASP A 360 -17.06 1.70 -27.88
N LEU A 361 -16.59 0.48 -28.17
CA LEU A 361 -17.27 -0.80 -27.96
C LEU A 361 -18.62 -0.90 -28.67
N ALA A 362 -18.76 -0.28 -29.86
CA ALA A 362 -19.97 -0.41 -30.68
C ALA A 362 -20.34 -1.88 -31.01
N ALA A 363 -19.36 -2.79 -30.97
CA ALA A 363 -19.57 -4.23 -30.94
C ALA A 363 -18.59 -4.90 -29.97
N PRO A 364 -18.84 -6.16 -29.54
CA PRO A 364 -17.91 -6.89 -28.67
C PRO A 364 -16.49 -6.96 -29.24
N ARG A 365 -15.49 -6.85 -28.37
CA ARG A 365 -14.05 -6.95 -28.68
C ARG A 365 -13.47 -8.15 -27.96
N ARG A 366 -13.16 -9.21 -28.69
CA ARG A 366 -12.41 -10.35 -28.17
C ARG A 366 -10.92 -10.09 -28.36
N LEU A 367 -10.25 -9.61 -27.33
CA LEU A 367 -8.79 -9.49 -27.31
C LEU A 367 -8.16 -10.84 -26.90
N ALA A 368 -6.91 -10.87 -26.44
CA ALA A 368 -6.28 -12.14 -26.06
C ALA A 368 -6.74 -12.65 -24.69
N ARG A 369 -6.89 -11.76 -23.71
CA ARG A 369 -7.32 -12.09 -22.34
C ARG A 369 -8.59 -11.35 -21.91
N THR A 370 -8.93 -10.27 -22.59
CA THR A 370 -10.02 -9.37 -22.21
C THR A 370 -11.15 -9.38 -23.23
N LEU A 371 -12.38 -9.49 -22.75
CA LEU A 371 -13.59 -9.26 -23.52
C LEU A 371 -14.12 -7.86 -23.24
N GLY A 372 -14.09 -6.99 -24.27
CA GLY A 372 -14.68 -5.66 -24.26
C GLY A 372 -16.14 -5.69 -24.73
N ILE A 373 -17.11 -5.20 -23.95
CA ILE A 373 -18.53 -5.21 -24.33
C ILE A 373 -19.30 -3.97 -23.83
N ARG A 374 -20.48 -3.73 -24.42
CA ARG A 374 -21.51 -2.86 -23.84
C ARG A 374 -22.59 -3.73 -23.18
N VAL A 375 -23.07 -3.31 -22.02
CA VAL A 375 -24.13 -3.99 -21.27
C VAL A 375 -25.25 -2.99 -21.00
N ASP A 376 -26.48 -3.30 -21.42
CA ASP A 376 -27.66 -2.52 -21.06
C ASP A 376 -27.93 -2.68 -19.56
N ALA A 377 -27.77 -1.60 -18.79
CA ALA A 377 -27.92 -1.62 -17.34
C ALA A 377 -29.37 -1.85 -16.88
N ARG A 378 -30.38 -1.55 -17.73
CA ARG A 378 -31.79 -1.76 -17.40
C ARG A 378 -32.27 -3.16 -17.72
N ASN A 379 -31.65 -3.81 -18.71
CA ASN A 379 -32.00 -5.16 -19.12
C ASN A 379 -30.76 -5.99 -19.49
N PRO A 380 -29.91 -6.31 -18.51
CA PRO A 380 -28.70 -7.07 -18.79
C PRO A 380 -29.04 -8.50 -19.25
N THR A 381 -28.28 -9.01 -20.21
CA THR A 381 -28.36 -10.39 -20.70
C THR A 381 -27.15 -11.19 -20.26
N SER A 382 -27.28 -12.52 -20.21
CA SER A 382 -26.13 -13.39 -19.95
C SER A 382 -25.06 -13.21 -21.04
N THR A 383 -23.79 -13.28 -20.65
CA THR A 383 -22.64 -13.19 -21.52
C THR A 383 -21.91 -14.53 -21.53
N GLU A 384 -21.87 -15.18 -22.69
CA GLU A 384 -21.01 -16.33 -22.92
C GLU A 384 -19.55 -15.88 -22.96
N LEU A 385 -18.68 -16.61 -22.28
CA LEU A 385 -17.26 -16.29 -22.17
C LEU A 385 -16.45 -17.10 -23.18
N PRO A 386 -15.82 -16.47 -24.17
CA PRO A 386 -14.97 -17.18 -25.12
C PRO A 386 -13.74 -17.82 -24.44
N GLU A 387 -13.25 -18.93 -25.00
CA GLU A 387 -12.03 -19.57 -24.53
C GLU A 387 -10.84 -18.59 -24.53
N GLY A 388 -10.03 -18.64 -23.46
CA GLY A 388 -8.85 -17.81 -23.27
C GLY A 388 -9.09 -16.47 -22.55
N ILE A 389 -10.34 -15.99 -22.53
CA ILE A 389 -10.71 -14.76 -21.81
C ILE A 389 -10.75 -15.03 -20.31
N ASP A 390 -10.10 -14.18 -19.53
CA ASP A 390 -10.13 -14.24 -18.07
C ASP A 390 -10.49 -12.91 -17.39
N GLN A 391 -10.78 -11.85 -18.14
CA GLN A 391 -11.39 -10.63 -17.62
C GLN A 391 -12.38 -10.00 -18.60
N ILE A 392 -13.35 -9.27 -18.06
CA ILE A 392 -14.29 -8.45 -18.83
C ILE A 392 -14.01 -6.99 -18.55
N TYR A 393 -14.07 -6.17 -19.60
CA TYR A 393 -14.13 -4.72 -19.55
C TYR A 393 -15.44 -4.30 -20.21
N ALA A 394 -16.32 -3.62 -19.49
CA ALA A 394 -17.65 -3.31 -19.97
C ALA A 394 -18.04 -1.84 -19.76
N TYR A 395 -18.69 -1.27 -20.77
CA TYR A 395 -19.47 -0.05 -20.62
C TYR A 395 -20.89 -0.40 -20.19
N LEU A 396 -21.28 0.06 -19.01
CA LEU A 396 -22.66 0.00 -18.56
C LEU A 396 -23.43 1.14 -19.22
N MET A 397 -24.41 0.78 -20.04
CA MET A 397 -25.17 1.69 -20.87
C MET A 397 -26.54 1.97 -20.25
N MET A 398 -26.95 3.24 -20.20
CA MET A 398 -28.31 3.65 -19.86
C MET A 398 -28.75 4.77 -20.81
N ASP A 399 -29.92 4.65 -21.42
CA ASP A 399 -30.44 5.61 -22.41
C ASP A 399 -29.43 5.98 -23.53
N GLY A 400 -28.62 5.00 -23.95
CA GLY A 400 -27.60 5.18 -24.98
C GLY A 400 -26.34 5.93 -24.53
N ARG A 401 -26.18 6.22 -23.23
CA ARG A 401 -25.01 6.85 -22.63
C ARG A 401 -24.21 5.85 -21.80
N ILE A 402 -22.90 6.07 -21.70
CA ILE A 402 -22.02 5.30 -20.80
C ILE A 402 -22.19 5.89 -19.40
N GLU A 403 -22.77 5.12 -18.49
CA GLU A 403 -22.96 5.53 -17.08
C GLU A 403 -21.75 5.14 -16.23
N ALA A 404 -21.15 3.98 -16.51
CA ALA A 404 -19.97 3.50 -15.80
C ALA A 404 -19.11 2.58 -16.67
N VAL A 405 -17.83 2.51 -16.33
CA VAL A 405 -16.88 1.54 -16.87
C VAL A 405 -16.57 0.53 -15.78
N VAL A 406 -16.78 -0.75 -16.06
CA VAL A 406 -16.56 -1.83 -15.10
C VAL A 406 -15.55 -2.81 -15.65
N GLN A 407 -14.66 -3.28 -14.78
CA GLN A 407 -13.67 -4.28 -15.15
C GLN A 407 -13.48 -5.24 -14.00
N PHE A 408 -13.52 -6.54 -14.29
CA PHE A 408 -13.42 -7.58 -13.29
C PHE A 408 -12.92 -8.89 -13.90
N GLY A 409 -12.30 -9.73 -13.05
CA GLY A 409 -11.85 -11.06 -13.44
C GLY A 409 -13.03 -12.02 -13.57
N VAL A 410 -12.98 -12.89 -14.57
CA VAL A 410 -14.02 -13.89 -14.84
C VAL A 410 -13.43 -15.29 -14.98
N LEU A 411 -14.19 -16.29 -14.53
CA LEU A 411 -13.81 -17.70 -14.60
C LEU A 411 -14.58 -18.45 -15.70
N GLY A 412 -15.80 -18.01 -15.99
CA GLY A 412 -16.74 -18.64 -16.92
C GLY A 412 -17.85 -17.66 -17.32
N ASN A 413 -18.95 -18.19 -17.86
CA ASN A 413 -20.07 -17.39 -18.35
C ASN A 413 -20.63 -16.47 -17.26
N VAL A 414 -20.92 -15.21 -17.62
CA VAL A 414 -21.51 -14.22 -16.71
C VAL A 414 -23.02 -14.26 -16.90
N THR A 415 -23.75 -14.70 -15.89
CA THR A 415 -25.21 -14.84 -15.99
C THR A 415 -25.91 -13.48 -15.89
N ARG A 416 -27.15 -13.37 -16.36
CA ARG A 416 -28.00 -12.18 -16.13
C ARG A 416 -28.00 -11.74 -14.66
N ARG A 417 -28.16 -12.68 -13.73
CA ARG A 417 -28.14 -12.41 -12.30
C ARG A 417 -26.81 -11.78 -11.86
N HIS A 418 -25.69 -12.29 -12.36
CA HIS A 418 -24.37 -11.77 -12.05
C HIS A 418 -24.18 -10.32 -12.50
N TRP A 419 -24.74 -9.96 -13.67
CA TRP A 419 -24.79 -8.57 -14.12
C TRP A 419 -25.67 -7.69 -13.24
N ILE A 420 -26.86 -8.15 -12.85
CA ILE A 420 -27.76 -7.40 -11.95
C ILE A 420 -27.06 -7.09 -10.62
N GLU A 421 -26.43 -8.10 -10.01
CA GLU A 421 -25.66 -7.91 -8.76
C GLU A 421 -24.51 -6.90 -8.95
N LEU A 422 -23.87 -6.87 -10.13
CA LEU A 422 -22.81 -5.91 -10.44
C LEU A 422 -23.36 -4.48 -10.60
N ILE A 423 -24.48 -4.32 -11.32
CA ILE A 423 -25.11 -3.02 -11.57
C ILE A 423 -25.64 -2.40 -10.27
N LEU A 424 -26.29 -3.20 -9.41
CA LEU A 424 -26.82 -2.71 -8.12
C LEU A 424 -25.72 -2.24 -7.17
N ASN A 425 -24.55 -2.88 -7.18
CA ASN A 425 -23.41 -2.47 -6.34
C ASN A 425 -22.73 -1.16 -6.81
N LEU A 426 -23.03 -0.69 -8.02
CA LEU A 426 -22.45 0.52 -8.61
C LEU A 426 -23.40 1.72 -8.59
N ALA A 427 -24.68 1.51 -8.29
CA ALA A 427 -25.64 2.60 -8.18
C ALA A 427 -25.27 3.50 -6.98
N PRO A 428 -24.99 4.80 -7.18
CA PRO A 428 -24.89 5.70 -6.05
C PRO A 428 -26.23 5.70 -5.32
N GLN A 429 -26.21 5.74 -3.98
CA GLN A 429 -27.38 6.16 -3.22
C GLN A 429 -27.62 7.65 -3.49
N LYS A 430 -28.17 7.96 -4.66
CA LYS A 430 -28.71 9.26 -5.03
C LYS A 430 -30.23 9.15 -4.97
N ASP A 431 -30.84 10.06 -4.23
CA ASP A 431 -32.30 10.18 -4.01
C ASP A 431 -33.15 10.46 -5.27
N ASP A 432 -32.55 10.54 -6.46
CA ASP A 432 -33.27 10.86 -7.70
C ASP A 432 -33.30 9.67 -8.66
N GLY A 433 -34.20 8.70 -8.40
CA GLY A 433 -34.54 7.62 -9.35
C GLY A 433 -34.98 6.28 -8.75
N ALA A 434 -35.97 6.26 -7.85
CA ALA A 434 -36.40 5.06 -7.11
C ALA A 434 -36.92 3.88 -7.98
N ASP A 435 -37.40 4.12 -9.21
CA ASP A 435 -38.23 3.13 -9.93
C ASP A 435 -37.43 1.96 -10.55
N THR A 436 -36.19 2.19 -11.02
CA THR A 436 -35.38 1.14 -11.71
C THR A 436 -34.56 0.27 -10.75
N SER A 437 -34.03 0.85 -9.67
CA SER A 437 -33.29 0.11 -8.64
C SER A 437 -34.21 -0.82 -7.84
N GLU A 438 -35.43 -0.38 -7.51
CA GLU A 438 -36.41 -1.21 -6.81
C GLU A 438 -36.89 -2.38 -7.67
N THR A 439 -37.09 -2.16 -8.98
CA THR A 439 -37.52 -3.22 -9.91
C THR A 439 -36.43 -4.29 -10.10
N LEU A 440 -35.16 -3.89 -10.29
CA LEU A 440 -34.04 -4.84 -10.40
C LEU A 440 -33.75 -5.56 -9.07
N ALA A 441 -33.91 -4.87 -7.93
CA ALA A 441 -33.79 -5.48 -6.61
C ALA A 441 -34.91 -6.50 -6.33
N ALA A 442 -36.16 -6.19 -6.72
CA ALA A 442 -37.29 -7.12 -6.62
C ALA A 442 -37.10 -8.37 -7.52
N GLU A 443 -36.56 -8.22 -8.72
CA GLU A 443 -36.21 -9.35 -9.60
C GLU A 443 -35.06 -10.20 -9.06
N ALA A 444 -34.03 -9.57 -8.47
CA ALA A 444 -32.92 -10.29 -7.82
C ALA A 444 -33.41 -11.14 -6.64
N LEU A 445 -34.41 -10.65 -5.89
CA LEU A 445 -35.05 -11.38 -4.79
C LEU A 445 -35.99 -12.49 -5.29
N SER A 446 -36.69 -12.29 -6.42
CA SER A 446 -37.63 -13.27 -6.99
C SER A 446 -36.97 -14.47 -7.69
N THR A 447 -35.67 -14.41 -8.00
CA THR A 447 -34.92 -15.50 -8.68
C THR A 447 -34.19 -16.44 -7.71
N THR A 448 -34.55 -16.41 -6.42
CA THR A 448 -34.00 -17.28 -5.36
C THR A 448 -34.42 -18.75 -5.46
N ALA A 449 -35.28 -19.10 -6.41
CA ALA A 449 -35.83 -20.43 -6.58
C ALA A 449 -35.48 -21.07 -7.94
N GLU A 450 -34.19 -21.21 -8.28
CA GLU A 450 -33.79 -22.09 -9.39
C GLU A 450 -32.49 -22.87 -9.13
N ARG A 451 -32.39 -23.99 -9.85
CA ARG A 451 -31.56 -25.21 -9.68
C ARG A 451 -30.04 -24.96 -9.63
N ARG A 452 -29.31 -26.02 -9.25
CA ARG A 452 -27.83 -26.16 -9.25
C ARG A 452 -27.14 -25.17 -10.21
N PRO A 453 -26.14 -24.39 -9.73
CA PRO A 453 -25.46 -23.41 -10.56
C PRO A 453 -24.88 -24.09 -11.80
N ASP A 454 -25.09 -23.45 -12.96
CA ASP A 454 -24.48 -23.85 -14.23
C ASP A 454 -22.96 -24.04 -14.03
N PRO A 455 -22.40 -25.25 -14.25
CA PRO A 455 -21.00 -25.54 -13.99
C PRO A 455 -20.05 -24.70 -14.85
N ASP A 456 -20.50 -24.20 -16.01
CA ASP A 456 -19.70 -23.39 -16.91
C ASP A 456 -19.79 -21.89 -16.62
N SER A 457 -20.70 -21.49 -15.73
CA SER A 457 -20.81 -20.11 -15.23
C SER A 457 -19.62 -19.72 -14.36
N HIS A 458 -19.39 -18.40 -14.23
CA HIS A 458 -18.39 -17.84 -13.32
C HIS A 458 -18.52 -18.43 -11.89
N PHE A 459 -19.72 -18.42 -11.32
CA PHE A 459 -19.96 -18.93 -9.97
C PHE A 459 -19.90 -20.46 -9.89
N GLY A 460 -20.26 -21.19 -10.96
CA GLY A 460 -20.09 -22.64 -11.04
C GLY A 460 -18.61 -23.04 -10.97
N LYS A 461 -17.75 -22.37 -11.74
CA LYS A 461 -16.29 -22.58 -11.69
C LYS A 461 -15.66 -22.11 -10.39
N LEU A 462 -16.11 -20.99 -9.81
CA LEU A 462 -15.68 -20.56 -8.48
C LEU A 462 -16.02 -21.59 -7.41
N ALA A 463 -17.23 -22.15 -7.45
CA ALA A 463 -17.66 -23.20 -6.50
C ALA A 463 -16.83 -24.47 -6.64
N ARG A 464 -16.39 -24.82 -7.86
CA ARG A 464 -15.45 -25.91 -8.10
C ARG A 464 -14.09 -25.64 -7.48
N LEU A 465 -13.49 -24.46 -7.72
CA LEU A 465 -12.22 -24.06 -7.08
C LEU A 465 -12.34 -24.08 -5.55
N ALA A 466 -13.47 -23.66 -5.00
CA ALA A 466 -13.72 -23.72 -3.57
C ALA A 466 -13.83 -25.18 -3.06
N SER A 467 -14.36 -26.11 -3.85
CA SER A 467 -14.35 -27.54 -3.54
C SER A 467 -12.93 -28.11 -3.52
N GLU A 468 -12.14 -27.81 -4.56
CA GLU A 468 -10.74 -28.24 -4.67
C GLU A 468 -9.90 -27.71 -3.51
N ALA A 469 -10.09 -26.43 -3.13
CA ALA A 469 -9.43 -25.84 -1.96
C ALA A 469 -9.84 -26.54 -0.64
N ARG A 470 -11.12 -26.88 -0.46
CA ARG A 470 -11.60 -27.62 0.73
C ARG A 470 -10.97 -29.01 0.81
N GLU A 471 -10.91 -29.74 -0.30
CA GLU A 471 -10.30 -31.07 -0.35
C GLU A 471 -8.79 -31.01 -0.03
N LEU A 472 -8.08 -30.02 -0.56
CA LEU A 472 -6.67 -29.77 -0.23
C LEU A 472 -6.48 -29.51 1.27
N VAL A 473 -7.31 -28.63 1.84
CA VAL A 473 -7.26 -28.32 3.27
C VAL A 473 -7.56 -29.56 4.10
N LEU A 474 -8.58 -30.35 3.76
CA LEU A 474 -8.95 -31.58 4.48
C LEU A 474 -7.86 -32.66 4.42
N SER A 475 -7.20 -32.82 3.28
CA SER A 475 -6.16 -33.83 3.05
C SER A 475 -4.78 -33.48 3.64
N SER A 476 -4.58 -32.24 4.10
CA SER A 476 -3.35 -31.85 4.80
C SER A 476 -3.14 -32.69 6.08
N ALA A 477 -1.95 -33.30 6.22
CA ALA A 477 -1.60 -34.30 7.23
C ALA A 477 -1.48 -33.77 8.67
N GLU A 478 -1.96 -32.56 8.95
CA GLU A 478 -1.80 -31.90 10.25
C GLU A 478 -2.88 -32.33 11.25
N ALA A 479 -2.44 -32.79 12.44
CA ALA A 479 -3.32 -33.20 13.53
C ALA A 479 -4.21 -32.04 14.01
N THR A 480 -5.53 -32.21 13.91
CA THR A 480 -6.56 -31.31 14.43
C THR A 480 -6.77 -31.57 15.92
N GLN A 481 -6.11 -30.79 16.79
CA GLN A 481 -6.60 -30.61 18.16
C GLN A 481 -7.53 -29.40 18.19
N PRO A 482 -8.78 -29.55 18.68
CA PRO A 482 -9.68 -28.41 18.85
C PRO A 482 -9.08 -27.43 19.85
N LEU A 483 -9.19 -26.13 19.55
CA LEU A 483 -8.90 -25.09 20.53
C LEU A 483 -9.89 -25.19 21.71
N PRO A 484 -9.46 -24.95 22.96
CA PRO A 484 -10.38 -24.80 24.07
C PRO A 484 -11.35 -23.65 23.75
N ALA A 485 -12.62 -23.83 24.13
CA ALA A 485 -13.64 -22.80 23.96
C ALA A 485 -13.15 -21.47 24.55
N PRO A 486 -13.45 -20.33 23.89
CA PRO A 486 -13.07 -19.03 24.41
C PRO A 486 -13.58 -18.90 25.84
N ARG A 487 -12.67 -18.59 26.78
CA ARG A 487 -13.09 -18.12 28.10
C ARG A 487 -13.93 -16.88 27.85
N ARG A 488 -15.24 -16.98 28.10
CA ARG A 488 -16.13 -15.83 28.17
C ARG A 488 -15.47 -14.80 29.08
N SER A 489 -15.31 -13.57 28.59
CA SER A 489 -15.05 -12.44 29.47
C SER A 489 -16.07 -12.49 30.60
N PRO A 490 -15.67 -12.30 31.87
CA PRO A 490 -16.63 -11.97 32.91
C PRO A 490 -17.48 -10.81 32.39
N ALA A 491 -18.79 -10.96 32.52
CA ALA A 491 -19.74 -9.93 32.13
C ALA A 491 -19.34 -8.60 32.76
N SER A 492 -19.51 -7.52 32.00
CA SER A 492 -19.44 -6.15 32.50
C SER A 492 -20.15 -6.06 33.85
N ASP A 493 -19.45 -5.53 34.84
CA ASP A 493 -19.91 -5.31 36.20
C ASP A 493 -21.24 -4.55 36.21
N GLY A 494 -22.34 -5.30 36.24
CA GLY A 494 -23.58 -4.84 36.80
C GLY A 494 -23.42 -4.93 38.31
N HIS A 495 -23.42 -3.79 38.99
CA HIS A 495 -23.52 -3.73 40.45
C HIS A 495 -24.81 -4.45 40.89
N ASP A 496 -24.70 -5.75 41.14
CA ASP A 496 -25.69 -6.46 41.93
C ASP A 496 -25.45 -6.06 43.40
N LYS A 497 -26.51 -5.73 44.12
CA LYS A 497 -26.44 -5.06 45.45
C LYS A 497 -25.93 -5.98 46.59
N ASP A 498 -25.40 -7.16 46.27
CA ASP A 498 -24.90 -8.15 47.22
C ASP A 498 -23.39 -8.36 47.07
N ARG A 499 -22.62 -7.69 47.93
CA ARG A 499 -21.15 -7.78 47.97
C ARG A 499 -20.66 -9.20 48.28
N THR A 500 -21.40 -9.96 49.09
CA THR A 500 -21.03 -11.33 49.45
C THR A 500 -21.10 -12.24 48.23
N ALA A 501 -22.18 -12.14 47.44
CA ALA A 501 -22.32 -12.89 46.20
C ALA A 501 -21.23 -12.53 45.18
N PHE A 502 -20.91 -11.24 45.05
CA PHE A 502 -19.82 -10.76 44.20
C PHE A 502 -18.47 -11.41 44.57
N TRP A 503 -18.04 -11.32 45.83
CA TRP A 503 -16.75 -11.89 46.25
C TRP A 503 -16.71 -13.42 46.19
N ASN A 504 -17.81 -14.10 46.53
CA ASN A 504 -17.92 -15.55 46.37
C ASN A 504 -17.73 -16.00 44.92
N SER A 505 -18.13 -15.17 43.93
CA SER A 505 -17.90 -15.48 42.52
C SER A 505 -16.42 -15.42 42.12
N TYR A 506 -15.66 -14.47 42.68
CA TYR A 506 -14.20 -14.39 42.47
C TYR A 506 -13.48 -15.60 43.09
N PHE A 507 -13.83 -15.95 44.33
CA PHE A 507 -13.27 -17.11 45.03
C PHE A 507 -13.84 -18.46 44.57
N ALA A 508 -14.75 -18.48 43.60
CA ALA A 508 -15.17 -19.74 42.94
C ALA A 508 -13.97 -20.42 42.24
N THR A 509 -12.96 -19.66 41.85
CA THR A 509 -11.66 -20.18 41.40
C THR A 509 -10.67 -20.11 42.56
N GLU A 510 -9.83 -21.14 42.71
CA GLU A 510 -8.72 -21.12 43.67
C GLU A 510 -7.61 -20.19 43.19
N ASP A 511 -7.02 -19.45 44.14
CA ASP A 511 -5.98 -18.44 43.90
C ASP A 511 -6.31 -17.48 42.73
N PRO A 512 -7.39 -16.68 42.82
CA PRO A 512 -7.91 -15.90 41.69
C PRO A 512 -6.92 -14.84 41.16
N TRP A 513 -5.95 -14.45 41.99
CA TRP A 513 -4.98 -13.39 41.70
C TRP A 513 -3.54 -13.91 41.60
N ASN A 514 -3.31 -15.22 41.67
CA ASN A 514 -1.98 -15.83 41.64
C ASN A 514 -1.06 -15.27 42.74
N TYR A 515 -1.53 -15.33 43.98
CA TYR A 515 -0.86 -14.89 45.21
C TYR A 515 0.53 -15.50 45.39
N THR A 516 0.79 -16.65 44.76
CA THR A 516 2.09 -17.34 44.80
C THR A 516 3.12 -16.79 43.82
N SER A 517 2.76 -15.82 42.97
CA SER A 517 3.70 -15.17 42.05
C SER A 517 4.83 -14.45 42.79
N THR A 518 6.00 -14.36 42.16
CA THR A 518 7.16 -13.65 42.74
C THR A 518 6.84 -12.18 43.04
N TYR A 519 5.98 -11.54 42.24
CA TYR A 519 5.52 -10.17 42.45
C TYR A 519 4.68 -10.02 43.72
N GLU A 520 3.70 -10.90 43.94
CA GLU A 520 2.87 -10.86 45.15
C GLU A 520 3.67 -11.25 46.39
N GLN A 521 4.59 -12.22 46.27
CA GLN A 521 5.47 -12.61 47.39
C GLN A 521 6.43 -11.49 47.80
N GLU A 522 7.07 -10.79 46.87
CA GLU A 522 7.89 -9.61 47.21
C GLU A 522 7.02 -8.54 47.90
N LYS A 523 5.79 -8.30 47.42
CA LYS A 523 4.88 -7.35 48.04
C LYS A 523 4.56 -7.74 49.49
N TYR A 524 4.31 -9.02 49.78
CA TYR A 524 4.13 -9.51 51.14
C TYR A 524 5.38 -9.36 52.01
N GLU A 525 6.58 -9.63 51.48
CA GLU A 525 7.83 -9.38 52.20
C GLU A 525 7.97 -7.92 52.60
N ARG A 526 7.67 -6.98 51.70
CA ARG A 526 7.66 -5.53 52.00
C ARG A 526 6.62 -5.14 53.05
N GLN A 527 5.45 -5.77 53.01
CA GLN A 527 4.41 -5.56 54.02
C GLN A 527 4.87 -6.01 55.41
N LEU A 528 5.71 -7.04 55.51
CA LEU A 528 6.30 -7.48 56.77
C LEU A 528 7.47 -6.60 57.24
N GLU A 529 8.21 -5.96 56.31
CA GLU A 529 9.30 -5.03 56.63
C GLU A 529 8.82 -3.79 57.40
N ILE A 530 7.59 -3.34 57.14
CA ILE A 530 7.03 -2.12 57.76
C ILE A 530 6.28 -2.39 59.06
N LEU A 531 6.29 -3.61 59.61
CA LEU A 531 5.64 -3.90 60.90
C LEU A 531 6.19 -3.01 62.03
N PRO A 532 5.36 -2.60 63.01
CA PRO A 532 5.83 -1.80 64.14
C PRO A 532 6.90 -2.54 64.95
N ALA A 533 7.85 -1.79 65.51
CA ALA A 533 8.90 -2.36 66.34
C ALA A 533 8.35 -2.81 67.71
N GLY A 534 8.75 -4.01 68.16
CA GLY A 534 8.32 -4.58 69.44
C GLY A 534 7.27 -5.69 69.28
N PRO A 535 6.80 -6.28 70.39
CA PRO A 535 5.78 -7.32 70.36
C PRO A 535 4.42 -6.74 69.94
N ILE A 536 3.74 -7.42 69.02
CA ILE A 536 2.37 -7.10 68.58
C ILE A 536 1.44 -8.11 69.27
N GLY A 537 0.55 -7.66 70.14
CA GLY A 537 -0.34 -8.53 70.91
C GLY A 537 -1.53 -8.99 70.08
N GLN A 538 -2.48 -8.09 69.84
CA GLN A 538 -3.72 -8.34 69.10
C GLN A 538 -3.65 -7.73 67.69
N ALA A 539 -3.76 -8.56 66.66
CA ALA A 539 -3.77 -8.12 65.26
C ALA A 539 -5.06 -8.55 64.54
N LEU A 540 -5.56 -7.68 63.65
CA LEU A 540 -6.69 -7.94 62.78
C LEU A 540 -6.25 -7.84 61.32
N GLU A 541 -6.43 -8.90 60.53
CA GLU A 541 -6.24 -8.88 59.07
C GLU A 541 -7.61 -8.82 58.40
N LEU A 542 -7.87 -7.73 57.68
CA LEU A 542 -9.07 -7.50 56.88
C LEU A 542 -8.80 -7.94 55.44
N ALA A 543 -9.76 -8.66 54.87
CA ALA A 543 -9.67 -9.26 53.54
C ALA A 543 -8.46 -10.21 53.40
N CYS A 544 -8.38 -11.21 54.30
CA CYS A 544 -7.31 -12.20 54.32
C CYS A 544 -7.27 -13.10 53.07
N ALA A 545 -8.30 -13.02 52.21
CA ALA A 545 -8.47 -13.87 51.04
C ALA A 545 -8.28 -15.35 51.41
N GLU A 546 -7.41 -16.06 50.71
CA GLU A 546 -7.14 -17.47 50.98
C GLU A 546 -6.03 -17.68 52.05
N GLY A 547 -5.61 -16.66 52.79
CA GLY A 547 -4.69 -16.79 53.92
C GLY A 547 -3.21 -16.94 53.56
N HIS A 548 -2.80 -16.53 52.35
CA HIS A 548 -1.39 -16.54 51.94
C HIS A 548 -0.54 -15.58 52.78
N PHE A 549 -1.02 -14.36 53.00
CA PHE A 549 -0.36 -13.38 53.85
C PHE A 549 -0.54 -13.70 55.33
N THR A 550 -1.74 -14.13 55.73
CA THR A 550 -2.05 -14.61 57.09
C THR A 550 -1.00 -15.58 57.63
N ARG A 551 -0.60 -16.57 56.82
CA ARG A 551 0.41 -17.57 57.21
C ARG A 551 1.78 -16.94 57.50
N GLN A 552 2.12 -15.84 56.82
CA GLN A 552 3.39 -15.13 57.01
C GLN A 552 3.34 -14.12 58.16
N LEU A 553 2.16 -13.53 58.41
CA LEU A 553 1.93 -12.59 59.51
C LEU A 553 1.79 -13.30 60.86
N ALA A 554 1.16 -14.47 60.90
CA ALA A 554 0.86 -15.20 62.14
C ALA A 554 2.08 -15.39 63.08
N PRO A 555 3.30 -15.75 62.61
CA PRO A 555 4.46 -15.88 63.48
C PRO A 555 5.00 -14.56 64.07
N ARG A 556 4.49 -13.41 63.62
CA ARG A 556 4.94 -12.06 64.05
C ARG A 556 4.05 -11.42 65.11
N VAL A 557 2.93 -12.03 65.46
CA VAL A 557 1.91 -11.46 66.36
C VAL A 557 1.46 -12.48 67.42
N GLY A 558 0.99 -11.98 68.57
CA GLY A 558 0.52 -12.83 69.68
C GLY A 558 -0.80 -13.54 69.38
N HIS A 559 -1.75 -12.83 68.80
CA HIS A 559 -3.04 -13.34 68.34
C HIS A 559 -3.45 -12.61 67.06
N LEU A 560 -3.92 -13.34 66.05
CA LEU A 560 -4.35 -12.80 64.75
C LEU A 560 -5.80 -13.19 64.47
N THR A 561 -6.69 -12.21 64.32
CA THR A 561 -8.02 -12.43 63.75
C THR A 561 -7.95 -12.15 62.26
N ALA A 562 -8.03 -13.19 61.42
CA ALA A 562 -8.04 -13.08 59.96
C ALA A 562 -9.47 -13.18 59.43
N THR A 563 -9.89 -12.18 58.66
CA THR A 563 -11.28 -12.07 58.21
C THR A 563 -11.42 -11.77 56.73
N ASP A 564 -12.49 -12.29 56.13
CA ASP A 564 -12.88 -11.98 54.75
C ASP A 564 -14.40 -11.99 54.64
N ILE A 565 -14.96 -11.26 53.66
CA ILE A 565 -16.40 -11.26 53.39
C ILE A 565 -16.86 -12.58 52.73
N SER A 566 -15.94 -13.29 52.06
CA SER A 566 -16.22 -14.58 51.42
C SER A 566 -15.96 -15.75 52.38
N ALA A 567 -17.02 -16.50 52.70
CA ALA A 567 -16.89 -17.75 53.46
C ALA A 567 -15.97 -18.77 52.77
N ILE A 568 -15.96 -18.81 51.43
CA ILE A 568 -15.10 -19.71 50.64
C ILE A 568 -13.62 -19.36 50.86
N ALA A 569 -13.28 -18.07 50.87
CA ALA A 569 -11.93 -17.59 51.11
C ALA A 569 -11.47 -17.94 52.54
N VAL A 570 -12.32 -17.67 53.54
CA VAL A 570 -12.06 -17.97 54.96
C VAL A 570 -11.83 -19.47 55.20
N GLU A 571 -12.61 -20.35 54.57
CA GLU A 571 -12.42 -21.80 54.68
C GLU A 571 -11.06 -22.24 54.14
N ARG A 572 -10.64 -21.70 52.99
CA ARG A 572 -9.31 -21.97 52.41
C ARG A 572 -8.19 -21.38 53.26
N ALA A 573 -8.37 -20.19 53.81
CA ALA A 573 -7.41 -19.56 54.72
C ALA A 573 -7.21 -20.40 55.99
N ARG A 574 -8.32 -20.90 56.57
CA ARG A 574 -8.30 -21.81 57.72
C ARG A 574 -7.58 -23.11 57.41
N ALA A 575 -7.83 -23.71 56.26
CA ALA A 575 -7.12 -24.93 55.84
C ALA A 575 -5.61 -24.68 55.68
N ARG A 576 -5.25 -23.59 54.99
CA ARG A 576 -3.86 -23.19 54.70
C ARG A 576 -3.06 -22.79 55.94
N CYS A 577 -3.72 -22.35 57.01
CA CYS A 577 -3.08 -21.96 58.28
C CYS A 577 -3.44 -22.90 59.44
N SER A 578 -3.83 -24.15 59.15
CA SER A 578 -4.27 -25.11 60.17
C SER A 578 -3.23 -25.47 61.23
N ASP A 579 -1.95 -25.18 60.97
CA ASP A 579 -0.80 -25.33 61.87
C ASP A 579 -0.47 -24.07 62.68
N GLN A 580 -1.25 -22.98 62.56
CA GLN A 580 -1.05 -21.71 63.26
C GLN A 580 -2.05 -21.57 64.43
N PRO A 581 -1.68 -21.94 65.66
CA PRO A 581 -2.63 -21.99 66.79
C PRO A 581 -3.06 -20.60 67.30
N ASN A 582 -2.36 -19.54 66.89
CA ASN A 582 -2.64 -18.16 67.29
C ASN A 582 -3.53 -17.40 66.30
N VAL A 583 -4.11 -18.08 65.29
CA VAL A 583 -4.97 -17.45 64.28
C VAL A 583 -6.43 -17.88 64.47
N GLU A 584 -7.32 -16.89 64.55
CA GLU A 584 -8.77 -17.07 64.49
C GLU A 584 -9.30 -16.57 63.15
N PHE A 585 -10.27 -17.29 62.57
CA PHE A 585 -10.83 -17.01 61.26
C PHE A 585 -12.32 -16.66 61.35
N GLY A 586 -12.72 -15.54 60.74
CA GLY A 586 -14.11 -15.06 60.75
C GLY A 586 -14.59 -14.54 59.41
N VAL A 587 -15.90 -14.68 59.13
CA VAL A 587 -16.55 -14.00 58.01
C VAL A 587 -16.99 -12.63 58.49
N LEU A 588 -16.48 -11.56 57.86
CA LEU A 588 -16.73 -10.18 58.27
C LEU A 588 -16.81 -9.27 57.04
N ASP A 589 -17.90 -8.53 56.90
CA ASP A 589 -17.99 -7.41 55.96
C ASP A 589 -17.51 -6.15 56.70
N PHE A 590 -16.28 -5.73 56.44
CA PHE A 590 -15.68 -4.59 57.14
C PHE A 590 -16.38 -3.25 56.84
N MET A 591 -17.34 -3.21 55.90
CA MET A 591 -18.21 -2.06 55.69
C MET A 591 -19.45 -2.12 56.56
N ALA A 592 -20.16 -3.27 56.57
CA ALA A 592 -21.41 -3.44 57.32
C ALA A 592 -21.20 -3.70 58.82
N ASP A 593 -20.17 -4.45 59.19
CA ASP A 593 -19.96 -4.98 60.54
C ASP A 593 -19.07 -4.07 61.39
N THR A 594 -19.21 -4.13 62.71
CA THR A 594 -18.30 -3.40 63.62
C THR A 594 -16.96 -4.12 63.70
N LEU A 595 -15.86 -3.37 63.60
CA LEU A 595 -14.52 -3.94 63.73
C LEU A 595 -14.21 -4.25 65.21
N PRO A 596 -13.57 -5.38 65.53
CA PRO A 596 -13.15 -5.65 66.91
C PRO A 596 -12.13 -4.60 67.39
N GLY A 597 -12.32 -4.09 68.61
CA GLY A 597 -11.58 -2.96 69.16
C GLY A 597 -10.32 -3.34 69.95
N GLU A 598 -9.57 -2.33 70.38
CA GLU A 598 -8.30 -2.46 71.11
C GLU A 598 -7.19 -3.22 70.35
N MET A 599 -7.14 -3.05 69.02
CA MET A 599 -6.15 -3.71 68.16
C MET A 599 -4.78 -3.02 68.21
N ASP A 600 -3.71 -3.78 68.44
CA ASP A 600 -2.33 -3.28 68.33
C ASP A 600 -1.93 -3.09 66.86
N LEU A 601 -2.47 -3.93 65.97
CA LEU A 601 -2.27 -3.88 64.53
C LEU A 601 -3.57 -4.16 63.79
N ILE A 602 -3.94 -3.31 62.83
CA ILE A 602 -4.93 -3.65 61.79
C ILE A 602 -4.20 -3.66 60.44
N PHE A 603 -4.40 -4.72 59.67
CA PHE A 603 -3.82 -4.92 58.35
C PHE A 603 -4.94 -4.96 57.31
N CYS A 604 -4.86 -4.13 56.27
CA CYS A 604 -5.84 -4.10 55.18
C CYS A 604 -5.17 -3.77 53.85
N SER A 605 -5.03 -4.76 52.98
CA SER A 605 -4.26 -4.67 51.74
C SER A 605 -5.11 -5.02 50.53
N GLU A 606 -4.86 -4.36 49.39
CA GLU A 606 -5.40 -4.67 48.06
C GLU A 606 -6.95 -4.76 47.94
N VAL A 607 -7.70 -4.22 48.90
CA VAL A 607 -9.17 -4.27 48.90
C VAL A 607 -9.87 -2.90 48.88
N LEU A 608 -9.24 -1.83 49.36
CA LEU A 608 -9.92 -0.54 49.56
C LEU A 608 -10.31 0.19 48.27
N TYR A 609 -9.68 -0.11 47.14
CA TYR A 609 -10.07 0.42 45.84
C TYR A 609 -11.28 -0.30 45.21
N TYR A 610 -11.86 -1.30 45.88
CA TYR A 610 -13.15 -1.91 45.53
C TYR A 610 -14.34 -1.24 46.22
N LEU A 611 -14.11 -0.20 47.02
CA LEU A 611 -15.20 0.61 47.58
C LEU A 611 -15.86 1.45 46.49
N ASP A 612 -17.15 1.72 46.66
CA ASP A 612 -17.99 2.37 45.65
C ASP A 612 -17.55 3.83 45.40
N ASP A 613 -17.17 4.54 46.48
CA ASP A 613 -16.79 5.94 46.42
C ASP A 613 -15.90 6.41 47.59
N LEU A 614 -15.47 7.67 47.52
CA LEU A 614 -14.67 8.33 48.55
C LEU A 614 -15.40 8.46 49.89
N ALA A 615 -16.73 8.57 49.90
CA ALA A 615 -17.49 8.69 51.14
C ALA A 615 -17.50 7.36 51.89
N GLU A 616 -17.54 6.24 51.17
CA GLU A 616 -17.39 4.91 51.72
C GLU A 616 -16.00 4.70 52.32
N LEU A 617 -14.95 5.08 51.59
CA LEU A 617 -13.58 5.05 52.10
C LEU A 617 -13.43 5.88 53.40
N GLN A 618 -13.97 7.10 53.43
CA GLN A 618 -13.95 7.95 54.63
C GLN A 618 -14.63 7.28 55.83
N ARG A 619 -15.80 6.66 55.63
CA ARG A 619 -16.47 5.89 56.71
C ARG A 619 -15.61 4.74 57.21
N PHE A 620 -14.96 4.01 56.30
CA PHE A 620 -14.05 2.92 56.65
C PHE A 620 -12.86 3.40 57.49
N THR A 621 -12.17 4.47 57.06
CA THR A 621 -11.00 4.98 57.79
C THR A 621 -11.33 5.38 59.23
N LYS A 622 -12.54 5.92 59.46
CA LYS A 622 -13.02 6.25 60.82
C LYS A 622 -13.19 5.00 61.68
N LYS A 623 -13.77 3.92 61.13
CA LYS A 623 -13.90 2.62 61.84
C LYS A 623 -12.54 2.05 62.23
N VAL A 624 -11.55 2.16 61.35
CA VAL A 624 -10.17 1.75 61.63
C VAL A 624 -9.58 2.56 62.79
N ALA A 625 -9.71 3.88 62.75
CA ALA A 625 -9.22 4.75 63.82
C ALA A 625 -9.87 4.44 65.17
N GLU A 626 -11.16 4.09 65.19
CA GLU A 626 -11.90 3.71 66.41
C GLU A 626 -11.47 2.35 66.96
N ALA A 627 -11.13 1.39 66.10
CA ALA A 627 -10.79 0.01 66.48
C ALA A 627 -9.34 -0.18 66.99
N LEU A 628 -8.39 0.68 66.59
CA LEU A 628 -6.99 0.59 67.05
C LEU A 628 -6.83 0.95 68.53
N ALA A 629 -5.95 0.31 69.29
CA ALA A 629 -5.55 0.84 70.61
C ALA A 629 -4.79 2.19 70.47
N PRO A 630 -4.76 3.08 71.48
CA PRO A 630 -3.87 4.24 71.46
C PRO A 630 -2.41 3.82 71.26
N GLY A 631 -1.76 4.30 70.21
CA GLY A 631 -0.42 3.85 69.79
C GLY A 631 -0.40 2.65 68.84
N GLY A 632 -1.54 2.00 68.60
CA GLY A 632 -1.69 0.90 67.63
C GLY A 632 -1.46 1.36 66.19
N SER A 633 -1.10 0.41 65.32
CA SER A 633 -0.73 0.66 63.93
C SER A 633 -1.79 0.16 62.95
N PHE A 634 -2.06 0.92 61.90
CA PHE A 634 -2.79 0.45 60.72
C PHE A 634 -1.84 0.37 59.54
N ILE A 635 -1.73 -0.80 58.92
CA ILE A 635 -0.93 -0.99 57.71
C ILE A 635 -1.85 -1.23 56.53
N SER A 636 -1.61 -0.45 55.48
CA SER A 636 -2.37 -0.52 54.23
C SER A 636 -1.43 -0.58 53.04
N ALA A 637 -1.70 -1.49 52.11
CA ALA A 637 -0.91 -1.67 50.90
C ALA A 637 -1.82 -1.61 49.66
N HIS A 638 -1.58 -0.65 48.78
CA HIS A 638 -2.40 -0.41 47.60
C HIS A 638 -1.60 0.06 46.39
N ALA A 639 -2.01 -0.43 45.23
CA ALA A 639 -1.49 -0.03 43.92
C ALA A 639 -1.67 1.46 43.59
N PHE A 640 -0.68 2.05 42.92
CA PHE A 640 -0.81 3.34 42.25
C PHE A 640 -1.65 3.18 40.99
N VAL A 641 -2.62 4.06 40.79
CA VAL A 641 -3.49 4.06 39.61
C VAL A 641 -3.39 5.39 38.88
N LEU A 642 -3.56 5.37 37.56
CA LEU A 642 -3.46 6.58 36.73
C LEU A 642 -4.58 7.59 37.01
N ARG A 643 -5.69 7.15 37.61
CA ARG A 643 -6.76 8.05 38.06
C ARG A 643 -6.28 9.01 39.14
N ASP A 644 -5.42 8.56 40.05
CA ASP A 644 -4.90 9.38 41.14
C ASP A 644 -3.87 10.38 40.61
N ASN A 645 -2.95 9.90 39.79
CA ASN A 645 -1.91 10.72 39.18
C ASN A 645 -1.51 10.15 37.81
N PRO A 646 -1.88 10.83 36.69
CA PRO A 646 -1.57 10.35 35.36
C PRO A 646 -0.08 10.51 34.99
N GLU A 647 0.70 11.32 35.69
CA GLU A 647 2.11 11.56 35.37
C GLU A 647 3.06 10.46 35.90
N ARG A 648 2.57 9.57 36.77
CA ARG A 648 3.37 8.49 37.37
C ARG A 648 3.02 7.12 36.76
N THR A 649 3.96 6.18 36.84
CA THR A 649 3.66 4.77 36.55
C THR A 649 2.49 4.28 37.40
N GLY A 650 1.47 3.72 36.77
CA GLY A 650 0.31 3.23 37.51
C GLY A 650 -0.55 2.29 36.70
N PHE A 651 -1.49 1.65 37.40
CA PHE A 651 -2.49 0.80 36.79
C PHE A 651 -3.58 1.64 36.12
N ASP A 652 -3.97 1.25 34.90
CA ASP A 652 -5.08 1.84 34.14
C ASP A 652 -6.42 1.25 34.61
N TRP A 653 -6.75 1.49 35.88
CA TRP A 653 -8.01 1.07 36.49
C TRP A 653 -8.98 2.23 36.62
N ASN A 654 -10.28 1.92 36.56
CA ASN A 654 -11.32 2.93 36.69
C ASN A 654 -11.75 3.20 38.14
N THR A 655 -10.83 3.11 39.09
CA THR A 655 -11.05 3.33 40.54
C THR A 655 -9.98 4.28 41.09
N PHE A 656 -10.17 4.80 42.31
CA PHE A 656 -9.11 5.50 43.05
C PHE A 656 -8.09 4.48 43.58
N GLY A 657 -6.84 4.90 43.80
CA GLY A 657 -5.77 3.99 44.21
C GLY A 657 -5.08 4.40 45.50
N GLY A 658 -3.87 3.89 45.68
CA GLY A 658 -3.11 4.04 46.91
C GLY A 658 -2.83 5.50 47.30
N GLN A 659 -2.67 6.40 46.33
CA GLN A 659 -2.44 7.81 46.66
C GLN A 659 -3.69 8.44 47.30
N THR A 660 -4.85 8.31 46.65
CA THR A 660 -6.13 8.80 47.18
C THR A 660 -6.46 8.12 48.53
N ILE A 661 -6.17 6.82 48.67
CA ILE A 661 -6.39 6.08 49.91
C ILE A 661 -5.55 6.65 51.05
N SER A 662 -4.26 6.86 50.82
CA SER A 662 -3.34 7.42 51.81
C SER A 662 -3.68 8.85 52.21
N GLU A 663 -4.06 9.69 51.25
CA GLU A 663 -4.51 11.06 51.50
C GLU A 663 -5.79 11.07 52.36
N THR A 664 -6.71 10.14 52.09
CA THR A 664 -7.94 10.00 52.89
C THR A 664 -7.62 9.55 54.31
N LEU A 665 -6.75 8.55 54.51
CA LEU A 665 -6.30 8.08 55.82
C LEU A 665 -5.55 9.17 56.60
N THR A 666 -4.74 9.98 55.92
CA THR A 666 -4.02 11.11 56.53
C THR A 666 -4.98 12.21 56.98
N ALA A 667 -6.10 12.39 56.28
CA ALA A 667 -7.15 13.34 56.66
C ALA A 667 -8.06 12.83 57.79
N THR A 668 -7.97 11.55 58.16
CA THR A 668 -8.77 10.95 59.23
C THR A 668 -8.25 11.37 60.60
N GLU A 669 -9.12 11.98 61.40
CA GLU A 669 -8.79 12.42 62.75
C GLU A 669 -8.29 11.25 63.63
N GLY A 670 -7.14 11.45 64.27
CA GLY A 670 -6.53 10.46 65.18
C GLY A 670 -5.53 9.51 64.53
N LEU A 671 -5.37 9.51 63.20
CA LEU A 671 -4.34 8.77 62.48
C LEU A 671 -3.23 9.69 62.00
N VAL A 672 -1.98 9.22 62.07
CA VAL A 672 -0.81 9.90 61.51
C VAL A 672 0.02 8.91 60.72
N LEU A 673 0.38 9.26 59.49
CA LEU A 673 1.31 8.47 58.69
C LEU A 673 2.68 8.50 59.36
N GLU A 674 3.22 7.33 59.69
CA GLU A 674 4.52 7.20 60.36
C GLU A 674 5.62 6.73 59.39
N GLN A 675 5.30 5.75 58.54
CA GLN A 675 6.23 5.21 57.56
C GLN A 675 5.50 4.84 56.27
N SER A 676 6.16 4.98 55.13
CA SER A 676 5.67 4.56 53.81
C SER A 676 6.79 3.91 53.01
N ILE A 677 6.57 2.70 52.51
CA ILE A 677 7.41 2.08 51.48
C ILE A 677 6.72 2.28 50.14
N GLN A 678 7.36 2.97 49.20
CA GLN A 678 6.80 3.28 47.88
C GLN A 678 7.64 2.66 46.77
N THR A 679 6.95 1.98 45.84
CA THR A 679 7.53 1.45 44.61
C THR A 679 7.03 2.22 43.40
N GLU A 680 7.38 1.77 42.19
CA GLU A 680 6.79 2.26 40.95
C GLU A 680 5.30 1.90 40.84
N LEU A 681 4.83 0.85 41.52
CA LEU A 681 3.51 0.25 41.29
C LEU A 681 2.56 0.30 42.49
N TYR A 682 3.07 0.38 43.71
CA TYR A 682 2.26 0.38 44.91
C TYR A 682 2.94 1.13 46.05
N ARG A 683 2.16 1.43 47.07
CA ARG A 683 2.67 1.93 48.35
C ARG A 683 2.16 1.08 49.49
N ILE A 684 2.95 1.03 50.56
CA ILE A 684 2.63 0.37 51.82
C ILE A 684 2.82 1.42 52.90
N ASP A 685 1.73 1.80 53.54
CA ASP A 685 1.71 2.85 54.56
C ASP A 685 1.44 2.25 55.93
N ARG A 686 2.24 2.64 56.93
CA ARG A 686 1.95 2.44 58.34
C ARG A 686 1.48 3.74 58.97
N PHE A 687 0.22 3.77 59.36
CA PHE A 687 -0.40 4.81 60.17
C PHE A 687 -0.37 4.42 61.65
N ARG A 688 -0.20 5.39 62.54
CA ARG A 688 -0.27 5.20 63.99
C ARG A 688 -1.46 5.97 64.56
N ARG A 689 -2.22 5.34 65.47
CA ARG A 689 -3.24 6.03 66.27
C ARG A 689 -2.56 6.90 67.31
N LEU A 690 -2.83 8.20 67.30
CA LEU A 690 -2.24 9.13 68.28
C LEU A 690 -2.80 8.88 69.69
N SER A 691 -1.89 8.72 70.65
CA SER A 691 -2.23 8.78 72.07
C SER A 691 -2.44 10.23 72.52
N PRO A 692 -3.34 10.49 73.48
CA PRO A 692 -3.56 11.84 74.00
C PRO A 692 -2.24 12.52 74.42
N GLY A 693 -1.96 13.71 73.87
CA GLY A 693 -0.78 14.50 74.20
C GLY A 693 0.51 14.17 73.43
N HIS A 694 0.51 13.20 72.51
CA HIS A 694 1.66 12.92 71.64
C HIS A 694 1.62 13.77 70.36
N MET A 695 2.78 14.32 69.97
CA MET A 695 2.95 15.07 68.73
C MET A 695 3.12 14.11 67.54
N ALA A 696 2.58 14.50 66.38
CA ALA A 696 2.86 13.84 65.11
C ALA A 696 4.35 14.01 64.75
N THR A 697 4.99 12.93 64.33
CA THR A 697 6.34 12.94 63.76
C THR A 697 6.25 13.07 62.23
N GLU A 698 7.28 13.61 61.59
CA GLU A 698 7.36 13.56 60.12
C GLU A 698 7.43 12.09 59.65
N PRO A 699 6.69 11.74 58.57
CA PRO A 699 6.68 10.38 58.05
C PRO A 699 8.02 10.03 57.40
N VAL A 700 8.49 8.80 57.60
CA VAL A 700 9.64 8.24 56.87
C VAL A 700 9.14 7.65 55.56
N ILE A 701 9.67 8.10 54.42
CA ILE A 701 9.27 7.60 53.09
C ILE A 701 10.47 6.92 52.43
N ASP A 702 10.37 5.61 52.26
CA ASP A 702 11.38 4.77 51.61
C ASP A 702 10.96 4.48 50.16
N HIS A 703 11.77 4.90 49.20
CA HIS A 703 11.56 4.58 47.78
C HIS A 703 12.38 3.34 47.38
N VAL A 704 11.71 2.26 47.02
CA VAL A 704 12.35 0.98 46.65
C VAL A 704 11.80 0.45 45.32
N PRO A 705 12.63 -0.08 44.42
CA PRO A 705 12.15 -0.62 43.15
C PRO A 705 11.52 -2.00 43.34
N VAL A 706 10.52 -2.32 42.51
CA VAL A 706 10.05 -3.71 42.36
C VAL A 706 11.11 -4.55 41.66
N ARG A 707 11.56 -5.65 42.29
CA ARG A 707 12.61 -6.54 41.73
C ARG A 707 12.06 -7.77 41.05
N ALA A 708 10.86 -8.20 41.45
CA ALA A 708 10.18 -9.36 40.91
C ALA A 708 9.83 -9.18 39.44
N SER A 709 9.88 -10.29 38.70
CA SER A 709 9.42 -10.30 37.32
C SER A 709 7.90 -10.16 37.27
N ILE A 710 7.44 -9.18 36.50
CA ILE A 710 6.01 -8.90 36.35
C ILE A 710 5.45 -9.76 35.23
N GLY A 711 4.55 -10.67 35.59
CA GLY A 711 3.85 -11.50 34.61
C GLY A 711 2.96 -10.67 33.69
N ILE A 712 2.76 -11.14 32.45
CA ILE A 712 1.96 -10.44 31.42
C ILE A 712 0.55 -10.07 31.90
N GLY A 713 -0.06 -10.92 32.74
CA GLY A 713 -1.40 -10.67 33.31
C GLY A 713 -1.48 -9.41 34.17
N VAL A 714 -0.39 -9.03 34.83
CA VAL A 714 -0.27 -7.79 35.60
C VAL A 714 0.23 -6.66 34.68
N ALA A 715 1.28 -6.94 33.88
CA ALA A 715 1.93 -5.95 33.02
C ALA A 715 0.97 -5.21 32.09
N ARG A 716 0.01 -5.92 31.48
CA ARG A 716 -1.02 -5.33 30.58
C ARG A 716 -1.82 -4.19 31.21
N ASN A 717 -1.98 -4.21 32.54
CA ASN A 717 -2.75 -3.21 33.25
C ASN A 717 -1.89 -1.99 33.64
N ILE A 718 -0.58 -2.02 33.43
CA ILE A 718 0.37 -0.97 33.83
C ILE A 718 0.65 -0.03 32.65
N VAL A 719 0.71 1.26 32.92
CA VAL A 719 1.27 2.26 32.02
C VAL A 719 2.56 2.81 32.63
N TRP A 720 3.69 2.38 32.09
CA TRP A 720 5.03 2.78 32.55
C TRP A 720 5.32 4.23 32.18
N GLY A 721 5.76 5.03 33.15
CA GLY A 721 6.09 6.45 32.96
C GLY A 721 4.88 7.39 32.90
N GLY A 722 3.67 6.88 33.18
CA GLY A 722 2.44 7.68 33.17
C GLY A 722 1.72 7.73 31.82
N ALA A 723 0.50 8.25 31.84
CA ALA A 723 -0.36 8.44 30.69
C ALA A 723 -0.50 9.91 30.33
N ARG A 724 -0.28 10.22 29.05
CA ARG A 724 -0.61 11.53 28.46
C ARG A 724 -2.10 11.68 28.18
N ALA A 725 -2.78 10.56 27.94
CA ALA A 725 -4.23 10.51 27.76
C ALA A 725 -4.78 9.17 28.25
N LEU A 726 -5.78 9.20 29.13
CA LEU A 726 -6.42 7.98 29.64
C LEU A 726 -7.40 7.41 28.60
N ARG A 727 -7.33 6.11 28.34
CA ARG A 727 -8.21 5.42 27.37
C ARG A 727 -9.69 5.70 27.62
N ARG A 728 -10.11 5.69 28.89
CA ARG A 728 -11.50 5.97 29.29
C ARG A 728 -11.96 7.38 28.92
N ASP A 729 -11.07 8.37 29.04
CA ASP A 729 -11.40 9.78 28.86
C ASP A 729 -11.49 10.08 27.36
N VAL A 730 -10.52 9.58 26.57
CA VAL A 730 -10.57 9.71 25.11
C VAL A 730 -11.74 8.92 24.51
N ALA A 731 -12.07 7.73 25.01
CA ALA A 731 -13.23 6.96 24.53
C ALA A 731 -14.56 7.72 24.71
N ARG A 732 -14.69 8.47 25.82
CA ARG A 732 -15.88 9.28 26.11
C ARG A 732 -15.93 10.58 25.30
N SER A 733 -14.79 11.23 25.10
CA SER A 733 -14.70 12.59 24.56
C SER A 733 -14.37 12.67 23.07
N GLU A 734 -13.67 11.68 22.51
CA GLU A 734 -13.18 11.73 21.12
C GLU A 734 -14.04 10.86 20.18
N ARG A 735 -14.33 11.39 19.00
CA ARG A 735 -14.91 10.66 17.86
C ARG A 735 -14.06 10.94 16.63
N ARG A 736 -13.59 9.89 15.96
CA ARG A 736 -12.65 10.01 14.84
C ARG A 736 -13.26 9.47 13.55
N GLN A 737 -12.90 10.11 12.44
CA GLN A 737 -13.28 9.70 11.09
C GLN A 737 -12.21 8.83 10.43
N ARG A 738 -10.99 8.86 10.97
CA ARG A 738 -9.81 8.16 10.45
C ARG A 738 -9.09 7.43 11.57
N ILE A 739 -8.41 6.34 11.22
CA ILE A 739 -7.59 5.57 12.15
C ILE A 739 -6.23 5.22 11.52
N PRO A 740 -5.17 5.12 12.33
CA PRO A 740 -3.92 4.54 11.88
C PRO A 740 -4.08 3.02 11.70
N VAL A 741 -3.75 2.53 10.50
CA VAL A 741 -3.54 1.11 10.21
C VAL A 741 -2.05 0.89 10.00
N LEU A 742 -1.37 0.33 10.99
CA LEU A 742 0.08 0.20 11.02
C LEU A 742 0.50 -1.12 10.37
N MET A 743 1.45 -1.07 9.44
CA MET A 743 1.98 -2.22 8.70
C MET A 743 3.42 -2.51 9.14
N TYR A 744 3.58 -3.56 9.94
CA TYR A 744 4.85 -4.12 10.37
C TYR A 744 5.19 -5.39 9.58
N HIS A 745 6.45 -5.82 9.67
CA HIS A 745 6.95 -7.06 9.04
C HIS A 745 7.69 -7.88 10.09
N GLY A 746 9.01 -7.70 10.27
CA GLY A 746 9.82 -8.44 11.23
C GLY A 746 10.18 -7.65 12.49
N VAL A 747 10.25 -8.34 13.64
CA VAL A 747 10.80 -7.78 14.89
C VAL A 747 11.96 -8.64 15.37
N ALA A 748 13.19 -8.19 15.16
CA ALA A 748 14.41 -8.89 15.56
C ALA A 748 15.60 -7.91 15.63
N ASP A 749 16.56 -8.18 16.52
CA ASP A 749 17.77 -7.35 16.64
C ASP A 749 18.63 -7.40 15.36
N GLU A 750 18.76 -8.58 14.77
CA GLU A 750 19.70 -8.86 13.68
C GLU A 750 19.02 -9.32 12.38
N GLY A 751 19.74 -9.17 11.28
CA GLY A 751 19.34 -9.66 9.95
C GLY A 751 19.92 -8.82 8.80
N PRO A 752 19.60 -9.14 7.54
CA PRO A 752 20.21 -8.51 6.37
C PRO A 752 20.01 -6.99 6.33
N ALA A 753 21.05 -6.25 5.93
CA ALA A 753 21.00 -4.79 5.81
C ALA A 753 20.00 -4.33 4.73
N ALA A 754 19.88 -5.07 3.63
CA ALA A 754 18.92 -4.80 2.56
C ALA A 754 17.46 -4.89 3.02
N LEU A 755 17.20 -5.59 4.14
CA LEU A 755 15.87 -5.75 4.74
C LEU A 755 15.66 -4.88 5.99
N ALA A 756 16.59 -3.97 6.31
CA ALA A 756 16.51 -3.12 7.51
C ALA A 756 15.24 -2.24 7.54
N ARG A 757 14.75 -1.80 6.38
CA ARG A 757 13.47 -1.07 6.26
C ARG A 757 12.29 -1.86 6.84
N PHE A 758 12.30 -3.18 6.74
CA PHE A 758 11.20 -4.07 7.15
C PHE A 758 11.43 -4.74 8.51
N ARG A 759 12.47 -4.35 9.27
CA ARG A 759 12.82 -4.96 10.55
C ARG A 759 12.99 -3.94 11.66
N LEU A 760 12.21 -4.05 12.73
CA LEU A 760 12.44 -3.31 13.97
C LEU A 760 13.18 -4.16 15.00
N THR A 761 13.98 -3.54 15.85
CA THR A 761 14.46 -4.21 17.06
C THR A 761 13.31 -4.38 18.06
N PRO A 762 13.32 -5.41 18.92
CA PRO A 762 12.33 -5.55 19.99
C PRO A 762 12.24 -4.31 20.88
N ALA A 763 13.36 -3.64 21.16
CA ALA A 763 13.39 -2.42 21.96
C ALA A 763 12.67 -1.24 21.27
N ALA A 764 12.91 -1.04 19.97
CA ALA A 764 12.22 0.00 19.20
C ALA A 764 10.71 -0.26 19.13
N PHE A 765 10.31 -1.51 18.88
CA PHE A 765 8.91 -1.91 18.88
C PHE A 765 8.24 -1.72 20.24
N ALA A 766 8.91 -2.09 21.33
CA ALA A 766 8.42 -1.85 22.69
C ALA A 766 8.22 -0.35 22.99
N GLY A 767 9.15 0.50 22.54
CA GLY A 767 9.01 1.96 22.65
C GLY A 767 7.75 2.49 21.95
N GLN A 768 7.44 1.97 20.76
CA GLN A 768 6.23 2.34 20.02
C GLN A 768 4.95 1.86 20.73
N MET A 769 4.92 0.63 21.23
CA MET A 769 3.77 0.08 21.95
C MET A 769 3.53 0.82 23.28
N ALA A 770 4.60 1.13 24.02
CA ALA A 770 4.54 1.93 25.23
C ALA A 770 3.98 3.33 24.93
N TRP A 771 4.43 3.97 23.86
CA TRP A 771 3.92 5.29 23.46
C TRP A 771 2.43 5.23 23.09
N LEU A 772 1.99 4.24 22.29
CA LEU A 772 0.57 4.06 21.96
C LEU A 772 -0.26 3.91 23.24
N ARG A 773 0.19 3.05 24.17
CA ARG A 773 -0.48 2.79 25.44
C ARG A 773 -0.61 4.06 26.29
N ALA A 774 0.48 4.84 26.43
CA ALA A 774 0.51 6.08 27.20
C ALA A 774 -0.34 7.21 26.60
N ASN A 775 -0.61 7.17 25.28
CA ASN A 775 -1.39 8.18 24.57
C ASN A 775 -2.86 7.77 24.34
N GLY A 776 -3.35 6.77 25.09
CA GLY A 776 -4.76 6.37 25.09
C GLY A 776 -5.18 5.54 23.88
N PHE A 777 -4.25 5.00 23.10
CA PHE A 777 -4.58 4.13 21.97
C PHE A 777 -5.03 2.74 22.42
N HIS A 778 -6.01 2.17 21.73
CA HIS A 778 -6.47 0.79 21.92
C HIS A 778 -6.52 0.04 20.60
N ALA A 779 -6.20 -1.26 20.62
CA ALA A 779 -6.18 -2.08 19.42
C ALA A 779 -7.61 -2.38 18.93
N VAL A 780 -7.85 -2.25 17.62
CA VAL A 780 -9.07 -2.70 16.93
C VAL A 780 -8.71 -3.66 15.80
N MET A 781 -9.64 -4.53 15.42
CA MET A 781 -9.43 -5.56 14.40
C MET A 781 -10.07 -5.19 13.06
N SER A 782 -9.67 -5.87 12.00
CA SER A 782 -10.22 -5.69 10.66
C SER A 782 -11.76 -5.79 10.62
N GLU A 783 -12.37 -6.69 11.39
CA GLU A 783 -13.83 -6.80 11.48
C GLU A 783 -14.51 -5.54 12.05
N GLN A 784 -13.87 -4.90 13.05
CA GLN A 784 -14.40 -3.67 13.65
C GLN A 784 -14.23 -2.47 12.70
N LEU A 785 -13.12 -2.43 11.96
CA LEU A 785 -12.87 -1.42 10.93
C LEU A 785 -13.87 -1.56 9.78
N GLU A 786 -14.05 -2.78 9.27
CA GLU A 786 -15.03 -3.09 8.21
C GLU A 786 -16.44 -2.69 8.63
N TRP A 787 -16.86 -3.06 9.84
CA TRP A 787 -18.17 -2.68 10.36
C TRP A 787 -18.34 -1.15 10.45
N SER A 788 -17.32 -0.44 10.92
CA SER A 788 -17.37 1.02 11.06
C SER A 788 -17.50 1.70 9.69
N ILE A 789 -16.75 1.26 8.69
CA ILE A 789 -16.83 1.77 7.31
C ILE A 789 -18.20 1.46 6.70
N ALA A 790 -18.64 0.20 6.77
CA ALA A 790 -19.91 -0.25 6.19
C ALA A 790 -21.12 0.50 6.78
N ASN A 791 -21.05 0.88 8.06
CA ASN A 791 -22.13 1.59 8.76
C ASN A 791 -21.89 3.11 8.87
N ARG A 792 -20.81 3.64 8.29
CA ARG A 792 -20.37 5.05 8.45
C ARG A 792 -20.35 5.50 9.91
N GLN A 793 -19.93 4.61 10.81
CA GLN A 793 -19.91 4.86 12.25
C GLN A 793 -18.55 5.44 12.68
N PRO A 794 -18.49 6.65 13.26
CA PRO A 794 -17.23 7.23 13.72
C PRO A 794 -16.60 6.43 14.87
N PHE A 795 -15.29 6.29 14.83
CA PHE A 795 -14.57 5.51 15.82
C PHE A 795 -14.50 6.23 17.18
N ALA A 796 -14.76 5.53 18.27
CA ALA A 796 -14.69 6.08 19.62
C ALA A 796 -13.24 6.08 20.15
N GLY A 797 -12.79 7.19 20.72
CA GLY A 797 -11.43 7.29 21.28
C GLY A 797 -10.34 7.28 20.21
N ARG A 798 -9.25 6.56 20.52
CA ARG A 798 -8.05 6.44 19.68
C ARG A 798 -7.81 4.98 19.28
N PRO A 799 -8.60 4.41 18.37
CA PRO A 799 -8.34 3.06 17.86
C PRO A 799 -7.05 3.04 17.03
N VAL A 800 -6.38 1.88 17.02
CA VAL A 800 -5.27 1.58 16.10
C VAL A 800 -5.41 0.14 15.63
N LEU A 801 -5.29 -0.10 14.32
CA LEU A 801 -5.18 -1.45 13.79
C LEU A 801 -3.68 -1.75 13.58
N ILE A 802 -3.17 -2.75 14.29
CA ILE A 802 -1.76 -3.17 14.21
C ILE A 802 -1.71 -4.43 13.35
N THR A 803 -1.03 -4.35 12.21
CA THR A 803 -0.92 -5.45 11.26
C THR A 803 0.53 -5.89 11.08
N PHE A 804 0.74 -7.19 10.89
CA PHE A 804 2.02 -7.79 10.53
C PHE A 804 1.87 -8.58 9.24
N ASP A 805 2.70 -8.31 8.25
CA ASP A 805 2.71 -9.08 7.01
C ASP A 805 3.64 -10.30 7.13
N ASP A 806 3.54 -11.18 6.14
CA ASP A 806 4.38 -12.36 5.90
C ASP A 806 4.27 -13.55 6.88
N GLY A 807 3.92 -13.33 8.15
CA GLY A 807 3.79 -14.41 9.13
C GLY A 807 5.12 -14.93 9.69
N PHE A 808 6.10 -14.03 9.89
CA PHE A 808 7.42 -14.38 10.43
C PHE A 808 7.35 -14.97 11.85
N GLN A 809 8.22 -15.94 12.12
CA GLN A 809 8.37 -16.55 13.46
C GLN A 809 8.77 -15.52 14.53
N ASN A 810 9.52 -14.49 14.15
CA ASN A 810 9.97 -13.44 15.07
C ASN A 810 8.82 -12.56 15.62
N PHE A 811 7.63 -12.58 15.00
CA PHE A 811 6.41 -12.04 15.61
C PHE A 811 6.07 -12.80 16.89
N ALA A 812 6.06 -14.13 16.84
CA ALA A 812 5.74 -14.98 17.98
C ALA A 812 6.79 -14.84 19.10
N ASP A 813 8.06 -14.77 18.72
CA ASP A 813 9.19 -14.79 19.65
C ASP A 813 9.39 -13.43 20.35
N HIS A 814 9.10 -12.32 19.67
CA HIS A 814 9.41 -10.97 20.17
C HIS A 814 8.21 -10.02 20.21
N ALA A 815 7.48 -9.87 19.10
CA ALA A 815 6.41 -8.86 19.01
C ALA A 815 5.19 -9.20 19.90
N TRP A 816 4.78 -10.46 19.92
CA TRP A 816 3.57 -10.90 20.62
C TRP A 816 3.64 -10.72 22.15
N PRO A 817 4.73 -11.12 22.84
CA PRO A 817 4.88 -10.82 24.27
C PRO A 817 4.83 -9.31 24.59
N ILE A 818 5.43 -8.48 23.74
CA ILE A 818 5.45 -7.01 23.91
C ILE A 818 4.04 -6.44 23.75
N LEU A 819 3.31 -6.80 22.70
CA LEU A 819 1.92 -6.37 22.48
C LEU A 819 1.04 -6.67 23.70
N ARG A 820 1.10 -7.91 24.19
CA ARG A 820 0.33 -8.34 25.34
C ARG A 820 0.70 -7.59 26.62
N ALA A 821 1.98 -7.30 26.84
CA ALA A 821 2.44 -6.52 27.99
C ALA A 821 1.91 -5.08 27.99
N HIS A 822 1.48 -4.56 26.83
CA HIS A 822 0.91 -3.22 26.69
C HIS A 822 -0.62 -3.21 26.51
N ASP A 823 -1.31 -4.33 26.73
CA ASP A 823 -2.75 -4.48 26.47
C ASP A 823 -3.13 -4.04 25.04
N LEU A 824 -2.36 -4.57 24.09
CA LEU A 824 -2.55 -4.45 22.66
C LEU A 824 -2.57 -5.86 22.05
N THR A 825 -3.16 -5.96 20.87
CA THR A 825 -3.11 -7.17 20.03
C THR A 825 -2.88 -6.74 18.58
N ALA A 826 -2.72 -7.71 17.69
CA ALA A 826 -2.43 -7.48 16.28
C ALA A 826 -3.07 -8.55 15.40
N GLU A 827 -3.16 -8.24 14.10
CA GLU A 827 -3.55 -9.16 13.05
C GLU A 827 -2.36 -9.50 12.15
N VAL A 828 -2.09 -10.79 11.95
CA VAL A 828 -0.95 -11.26 11.13
C VAL A 828 -1.45 -11.87 9.83
N PHE A 829 -0.98 -11.37 8.70
CA PHE A 829 -1.30 -11.91 7.37
C PHE A 829 -0.33 -13.03 7.00
N LEU A 830 -0.86 -14.24 6.80
CA LEU A 830 -0.07 -15.46 6.59
C LEU A 830 0.09 -15.81 5.11
N VAL A 831 1.30 -16.19 4.71
CA VAL A 831 1.56 -16.87 3.41
C VAL A 831 1.35 -18.37 3.57
N THR A 832 0.14 -18.86 3.27
CA THR A 832 -0.31 -20.17 3.79
C THR A 832 0.46 -21.36 3.25
N ASP A 833 0.90 -21.36 1.99
CA ASP A 833 1.64 -22.50 1.41
C ASP A 833 3.11 -22.54 1.87
N LEU A 834 3.55 -21.55 2.66
CA LEU A 834 4.91 -21.46 3.22
C LEU A 834 4.92 -21.43 4.77
N VAL A 835 3.78 -21.65 5.42
CA VAL A 835 3.72 -21.83 6.88
C VAL A 835 4.59 -23.03 7.28
N GLY A 836 5.48 -22.81 8.26
CA GLY A 836 6.49 -23.77 8.71
C GLY A 836 7.80 -23.74 7.93
N GLU A 837 7.89 -22.96 6.85
CA GLU A 837 9.06 -22.87 5.97
C GLU A 837 9.84 -21.55 6.22
N SER A 838 10.23 -20.87 5.14
CA SER A 838 10.93 -19.58 5.16
C SER A 838 10.45 -18.67 4.02
N ALA A 839 10.66 -17.38 4.18
CA ALA A 839 10.34 -16.33 3.22
C ALA A 839 11.28 -16.40 2.01
N LYS A 840 10.98 -17.30 1.07
CA LYS A 840 11.82 -17.56 -0.11
C LYS A 840 12.07 -16.30 -0.96
N TRP A 841 11.19 -15.30 -0.88
CA TRP A 841 11.35 -14.01 -1.57
C TRP A 841 12.49 -13.14 -1.00
N ASP A 842 12.95 -13.39 0.23
CA ASP A 842 14.08 -12.67 0.85
C ASP A 842 15.43 -13.09 0.24
N ALA A 843 15.50 -14.23 -0.47
CA ALA A 843 16.74 -14.84 -0.94
C ALA A 843 17.61 -13.92 -1.82
N VAL A 844 16.99 -12.95 -2.50
CA VAL A 844 17.70 -11.94 -3.32
C VAL A 844 18.35 -10.82 -2.48
N SER A 845 17.91 -10.66 -1.23
CA SER A 845 18.31 -9.61 -0.29
C SER A 845 19.10 -10.14 0.92
N GLY A 846 19.06 -11.45 1.17
CA GLY A 846 19.79 -12.12 2.25
C GLY A 846 19.23 -13.51 2.58
N PRO A 847 19.68 -14.14 3.69
CA PRO A 847 19.12 -15.40 4.16
C PRO A 847 17.60 -15.29 4.44
N PRO A 848 16.78 -16.23 3.95
CA PRO A 848 15.34 -16.23 4.18
C PRO A 848 14.94 -16.26 5.65
N THR A 849 14.01 -15.37 6.03
CA THR A 849 13.46 -15.32 7.39
C THR A 849 12.52 -16.51 7.63
N ARG A 850 12.59 -17.12 8.82
CA ARG A 850 11.71 -18.25 9.18
C ARG A 850 10.26 -17.80 9.35
N LEU A 851 9.32 -18.59 8.82
CA LEU A 851 7.88 -18.38 8.97
C LEU A 851 7.32 -19.23 10.12
N MET A 852 6.23 -18.75 10.74
CA MET A 852 5.54 -19.50 11.79
C MET A 852 5.03 -20.83 11.24
N ASP A 853 5.05 -21.87 12.07
CA ASP A 853 4.36 -23.13 11.80
C ASP A 853 2.89 -23.10 12.27
N ALA A 854 2.09 -24.08 11.81
CA ALA A 854 0.68 -24.20 12.16
C ALA A 854 0.44 -24.37 13.68
N GLY A 855 1.42 -24.93 14.41
CA GLY A 855 1.35 -25.05 15.87
C GLY A 855 1.43 -23.68 16.56
N THR A 856 2.35 -22.84 16.09
CA THR A 856 2.54 -21.47 16.56
C THR A 856 1.31 -20.62 16.25
N VAL A 857 0.78 -20.67 15.03
CA VAL A 857 -0.45 -19.94 14.66
C VAL A 857 -1.62 -20.30 15.58
N ARG A 858 -1.84 -21.60 15.83
CA ARG A 858 -2.90 -22.08 16.75
C ARG A 858 -2.75 -21.55 18.17
N ARG A 859 -1.55 -21.64 18.72
CA ARG A 859 -1.25 -21.15 20.07
C ARG A 859 -1.54 -19.64 20.18
N LEU A 860 -1.02 -18.85 19.24
CA LEU A 860 -1.19 -17.40 19.27
C LEU A 860 -2.65 -16.99 19.06
N ALA A 861 -3.41 -17.69 18.21
CA ALA A 861 -4.84 -17.47 18.04
C ALA A 861 -5.63 -17.73 19.34
N ALA A 862 -5.23 -18.76 20.10
CA ALA A 862 -5.80 -19.05 21.42
C ALA A 862 -5.46 -17.99 22.47
N GLU A 863 -4.29 -17.36 22.35
CA GLU A 863 -3.82 -16.30 23.24
C GLU A 863 -4.40 -14.91 22.90
N GLY A 864 -5.03 -14.74 21.73
CA GLY A 864 -5.73 -13.52 21.34
C GLY A 864 -5.13 -12.77 20.14
N ALA A 865 -4.17 -13.34 19.42
CA ALA A 865 -3.72 -12.81 18.13
C ALA A 865 -4.75 -13.14 17.03
N PHE A 866 -4.87 -12.25 16.04
CA PHE A 866 -5.73 -12.46 14.88
C PHE A 866 -4.89 -12.80 13.65
N PHE A 867 -5.49 -13.49 12.69
CA PHE A 867 -4.79 -13.91 11.48
C PHE A 867 -5.65 -13.68 10.26
N GLY A 868 -5.03 -13.12 9.22
CA GLY A 868 -5.62 -12.93 7.90
C GLY A 868 -4.79 -13.62 6.82
N SER A 869 -5.23 -13.49 5.57
CA SER A 869 -4.52 -14.03 4.42
C SER A 869 -3.48 -13.06 3.85
N HIS A 870 -2.26 -13.52 3.60
CA HIS A 870 -1.29 -12.86 2.72
C HIS A 870 -1.18 -13.61 1.38
N LEU A 871 -2.30 -14.19 0.94
CA LEU A 871 -2.42 -15.17 -0.15
C LEU A 871 -1.64 -16.46 0.13
N ALA A 872 -1.74 -17.42 -0.79
CA ALA A 872 -1.19 -18.75 -0.57
C ALA A 872 0.31 -18.77 -0.83
N THR A 873 0.77 -18.16 -1.92
CA THR A 873 2.15 -18.32 -2.41
C THR A 873 2.99 -17.04 -2.42
N HIS A 874 2.46 -15.93 -1.88
CA HIS A 874 3.10 -14.60 -1.89
C HIS A 874 3.35 -14.01 -3.28
N ARG A 875 2.69 -14.52 -4.33
CA ARG A 875 2.85 -13.96 -5.69
C ARG A 875 2.10 -12.64 -5.82
N ALA A 876 2.70 -11.69 -6.55
CA ALA A 876 2.03 -10.45 -6.93
C ALA A 876 0.83 -10.76 -7.84
N ILE A 877 -0.32 -10.16 -7.54
CA ILE A 877 -1.60 -10.55 -8.16
C ILE A 877 -1.76 -10.08 -9.61
N ASP A 878 -1.08 -8.98 -9.97
CA ASP A 878 -1.25 -8.24 -11.23
C ASP A 878 -0.77 -9.00 -12.49
N GLY A 879 -0.10 -10.13 -12.30
CA GLY A 879 0.27 -11.05 -13.38
C GLY A 879 -0.27 -12.47 -13.19
N LEU A 880 -1.15 -12.72 -12.21
CA LEU A 880 -1.88 -13.99 -12.10
C LEU A 880 -3.05 -14.02 -13.09
N SER A 881 -3.51 -15.21 -13.49
CA SER A 881 -4.83 -15.33 -14.13
C SER A 881 -5.95 -15.13 -13.09
N SER A 882 -7.16 -14.79 -13.53
CA SER A 882 -8.31 -14.66 -12.61
C SER A 882 -8.61 -15.96 -11.87
N SER A 883 -8.37 -17.11 -12.52
CA SER A 883 -8.52 -18.43 -11.89
C SER A 883 -7.45 -18.70 -10.85
N ASP A 884 -6.19 -18.37 -11.13
CA ASP A 884 -5.10 -18.52 -10.16
C ASP A 884 -5.31 -17.59 -8.95
N LEU A 885 -5.74 -16.35 -9.20
CA LEU A 885 -6.05 -15.39 -8.14
C LEU A 885 -7.20 -15.89 -7.25
N ALA A 886 -8.28 -16.40 -7.85
CA ALA A 886 -9.38 -17.00 -7.09
C ALA A 886 -8.91 -18.22 -6.27
N ALA A 887 -8.05 -19.06 -6.83
CA ALA A 887 -7.48 -20.21 -6.13
C ALA A 887 -6.59 -19.78 -4.95
N GLU A 888 -5.72 -18.77 -5.12
CA GLU A 888 -4.91 -18.17 -4.05
C GLU A 888 -5.79 -17.66 -2.90
N LEU A 889 -6.84 -16.89 -3.23
CA LEU A 889 -7.77 -16.29 -2.28
C LEU A 889 -8.52 -17.35 -1.48
N LEU A 890 -9.12 -18.33 -2.15
CA LEU A 890 -9.90 -19.40 -1.51
C LEU A 890 -9.03 -20.31 -0.64
N ARG A 891 -7.90 -20.77 -1.20
CA ARG A 891 -6.98 -21.68 -0.51
C ARG A 891 -6.45 -21.06 0.78
N SER A 892 -5.91 -19.84 0.67
CA SER A 892 -5.33 -19.15 1.83
C SER A 892 -6.36 -18.90 2.92
N ARG A 893 -7.57 -18.42 2.58
CA ARG A 893 -8.65 -18.23 3.56
C ARG A 893 -8.94 -19.50 4.33
N MET A 894 -9.14 -20.61 3.62
CA MET A 894 -9.53 -21.89 4.24
C MET A 894 -8.43 -22.49 5.13
N PHE A 895 -7.15 -22.30 4.81
CA PHE A 895 -6.05 -22.70 5.69
C PHE A 895 -6.00 -21.85 6.98
N VAL A 896 -6.16 -20.53 6.87
CA VAL A 896 -6.23 -19.66 8.06
C VAL A 896 -7.41 -20.05 8.94
N GLU A 897 -8.60 -20.31 8.36
CA GLU A 897 -9.78 -20.78 9.09
C GLU A 897 -9.55 -22.13 9.79
N ARG A 898 -8.85 -23.07 9.13
CA ARG A 898 -8.48 -24.37 9.72
C ARG A 898 -7.58 -24.20 10.95
N TRP A 899 -6.55 -23.36 10.87
CA TRP A 899 -5.61 -23.19 11.99
C TRP A 899 -6.21 -22.37 13.13
N THR A 900 -6.96 -21.32 12.84
CA THR A 900 -7.52 -20.44 13.87
C THR A 900 -8.82 -20.96 14.47
N SER A 901 -9.50 -21.90 13.79
CA SER A 901 -10.88 -22.29 14.08
C SER A 901 -11.86 -21.10 14.12
N ARG A 902 -11.55 -20.04 13.38
CA ARG A 902 -12.37 -18.82 13.26
C ARG A 902 -12.55 -18.47 11.78
N PRO A 903 -13.72 -17.93 11.37
CA PRO A 903 -13.89 -17.35 10.04
C PRO A 903 -12.82 -16.29 9.77
N THR A 904 -12.31 -16.23 8.54
CA THR A 904 -11.34 -15.20 8.14
C THR A 904 -11.92 -14.41 6.97
N SER A 905 -11.98 -13.09 7.12
CA SER A 905 -12.53 -12.19 6.08
C SER A 905 -11.56 -11.09 5.65
N ALA A 906 -10.35 -11.08 6.21
CA ALA A 906 -9.31 -10.09 5.96
C ALA A 906 -8.16 -10.67 5.12
N PHE A 907 -7.63 -9.85 4.19
CA PHE A 907 -6.38 -10.16 3.50
C PHE A 907 -5.49 -8.91 3.35
N ALA A 908 -4.19 -9.12 3.18
CA ALA A 908 -3.26 -8.11 2.68
C ALA A 908 -2.67 -8.60 1.36
N ALA A 909 -2.64 -7.75 0.33
CA ALA A 909 -2.09 -8.12 -0.96
C ALA A 909 -0.54 -8.13 -0.91
N PRO A 910 0.13 -9.21 -1.35
CA PRO A 910 1.59 -9.27 -1.42
C PRO A 910 2.18 -8.08 -2.18
N PHE A 911 3.25 -7.51 -1.62
CA PHE A 911 3.91 -6.31 -2.12
C PHE A 911 3.00 -5.07 -2.26
N SER A 912 1.84 -5.07 -1.59
CA SER A 912 0.82 -4.02 -1.72
C SER A 912 0.36 -3.82 -3.17
N VAL A 913 0.41 -4.86 -4.00
CA VAL A 913 0.03 -4.78 -5.41
C VAL A 913 -1.45 -5.12 -5.56
N THR A 914 -2.22 -4.23 -6.20
CA THR A 914 -3.64 -4.43 -6.52
C THR A 914 -3.91 -4.24 -8.01
N ASP A 915 -5.03 -4.79 -8.49
CA ASP A 915 -5.57 -4.51 -9.83
C ASP A 915 -7.11 -4.53 -9.81
N ARG A 916 -7.73 -4.23 -10.95
CA ARG A 916 -9.20 -4.14 -11.08
C ARG A 916 -9.93 -5.48 -10.90
N ARG A 917 -9.21 -6.61 -10.90
CA ARG A 917 -9.81 -7.95 -10.75
C ARG A 917 -9.91 -8.36 -9.28
N LEU A 918 -8.93 -7.95 -8.47
CA LEU A 918 -8.82 -8.34 -7.05
C LEU A 918 -10.08 -8.07 -6.25
N GLY A 919 -10.54 -6.81 -6.23
CA GLY A 919 -11.55 -6.39 -5.25
C GLY A 919 -12.84 -7.21 -5.33
N ARG A 920 -13.31 -7.48 -6.54
CA ARG A 920 -14.52 -8.29 -6.75
C ARG A 920 -14.29 -9.77 -6.49
N LEU A 921 -13.23 -10.34 -7.05
CA LEU A 921 -12.89 -11.76 -6.83
C LEU A 921 -12.68 -12.05 -5.34
N ALA A 922 -12.05 -11.15 -4.59
CA ALA A 922 -11.88 -11.27 -3.14
C ALA A 922 -13.22 -11.34 -2.41
N ARG A 923 -14.17 -10.45 -2.74
CA ARG A 923 -15.54 -10.49 -2.17
C ARG A 923 -16.26 -11.80 -2.52
N GLU A 924 -16.17 -12.24 -3.77
CA GLU A 924 -16.76 -13.51 -4.22
C GLU A 924 -16.11 -14.73 -3.54
N CYS A 925 -14.83 -14.62 -3.15
CA CYS A 925 -14.11 -15.65 -2.38
C CYS A 925 -14.40 -15.61 -0.86
N GLY A 926 -15.14 -14.61 -0.37
CA GLY A 926 -15.56 -14.49 1.03
C GLY A 926 -14.81 -13.45 1.87
N TYR A 927 -13.93 -12.64 1.27
CA TYR A 927 -13.29 -11.53 1.96
C TYR A 927 -14.19 -10.30 2.03
N ARG A 928 -14.11 -9.54 3.12
CA ARG A 928 -14.85 -8.28 3.30
C ARG A 928 -13.93 -7.08 3.40
N ILE A 929 -12.71 -7.31 3.85
CA ILE A 929 -11.72 -6.28 4.08
C ILE A 929 -10.37 -6.71 3.51
N GLY A 930 -9.66 -5.77 2.89
CA GLY A 930 -8.43 -6.00 2.16
C GLY A 930 -7.49 -4.83 2.30
N PHE A 931 -6.20 -5.09 2.43
CA PHE A 931 -5.15 -4.07 2.49
C PHE A 931 -4.30 -4.12 1.23
N GLY A 932 -4.32 -3.04 0.46
CA GLY A 932 -3.75 -2.98 -0.88
C GLY A 932 -2.61 -1.98 -1.02
N GLY A 933 -2.59 -1.25 -2.14
CA GLY A 933 -1.49 -0.38 -2.56
C GLY A 933 -1.52 1.05 -2.03
N ARG A 934 -2.58 1.41 -1.31
CA ARG A 934 -2.76 2.77 -0.80
C ARG A 934 -1.92 2.98 0.47
N HIS A 935 -1.30 4.16 0.57
CA HIS A 935 -0.53 4.56 1.74
C HIS A 935 -1.26 5.66 2.52
N GLY A 936 -1.29 5.54 3.85
CA GLY A 936 -1.91 6.52 4.73
C GLY A 936 -2.89 5.90 5.74
N PRO A 937 -3.63 6.74 6.48
CA PRO A 937 -4.66 6.28 7.42
C PRO A 937 -5.92 5.81 6.67
N ALA A 938 -6.65 4.87 7.27
CA ALA A 938 -7.96 4.45 6.78
C ALA A 938 -9.05 5.38 7.31
N ASP A 939 -10.07 5.63 6.51
CA ASP A 939 -11.22 6.45 6.86
C ASP A 939 -12.55 5.80 6.47
N LEU A 940 -13.67 6.41 6.88
CA LEU A 940 -15.02 5.88 6.62
C LEU A 940 -15.43 5.88 5.15
N ASP A 941 -14.70 6.57 4.26
CA ASP A 941 -14.98 6.63 2.82
C ASP A 941 -14.06 5.70 2.01
N SER A 942 -13.14 5.00 2.68
CA SER A 942 -12.20 4.07 2.05
C SER A 942 -12.92 2.83 1.52
N ASP A 943 -12.56 2.34 0.33
CA ASP A 943 -13.01 1.03 -0.15
C ASP A 943 -12.50 -0.08 0.79
N PRO A 944 -13.39 -0.86 1.45
CA PRO A 944 -13.00 -1.90 2.40
C PRO A 944 -12.03 -2.92 1.83
N ILE A 945 -12.03 -3.18 0.51
CA ILE A 945 -11.21 -4.23 -0.10
C ILE A 945 -9.82 -3.75 -0.56
N ASP A 946 -9.51 -2.46 -0.42
CA ASP A 946 -8.25 -1.82 -0.81
C ASP A 946 -7.81 -0.75 0.21
N LEU A 947 -7.95 -1.03 1.50
CA LEU A 947 -7.66 -0.06 2.55
C LEU A 947 -6.19 0.39 2.58
N PRO A 948 -5.94 1.68 2.88
CA PRO A 948 -4.59 2.19 3.03
C PRO A 948 -3.95 1.72 4.33
N ARG A 949 -2.61 1.60 4.33
CA ARG A 949 -1.81 1.35 5.53
C ARG A 949 -0.62 2.31 5.63
N ILE A 950 -0.15 2.48 6.86
CA ILE A 950 1.05 3.24 7.20
C ILE A 950 2.17 2.23 7.40
N GLU A 951 3.14 2.21 6.48
CA GLU A 951 4.33 1.38 6.62
C GLU A 951 5.18 1.86 7.80
N ILE A 952 5.43 0.95 8.75
CA ILE A 952 6.36 1.23 9.84
C ILE A 952 7.74 0.73 9.46
N ARG A 953 8.68 1.66 9.32
CA ARG A 953 10.02 1.37 8.84
C ARG A 953 10.98 1.16 10.01
N GLY A 954 11.83 0.14 9.89
CA GLY A 954 12.88 -0.17 10.85
C GLY A 954 14.06 0.80 10.85
N ASP A 955 14.22 1.59 9.79
CA ASP A 955 15.27 2.59 9.62
C ASP A 955 14.84 4.00 10.07
N ARG A 956 13.74 4.11 10.81
CA ARG A 956 13.17 5.36 11.33
C ARG A 956 13.17 5.38 12.85
N SER A 957 13.24 6.59 13.41
CA SER A 957 13.26 6.81 14.85
C SER A 957 11.88 6.67 15.49
N LEU A 958 11.83 6.63 16.83
CA LEU A 958 10.56 6.73 17.56
C LEU A 958 9.87 8.08 17.29
N ASP A 959 10.62 9.17 17.14
CA ASP A 959 10.05 10.49 16.85
C ASP A 959 9.36 10.54 15.48
N ASP A 960 9.95 9.87 14.47
CA ASP A 960 9.31 9.71 13.15
C ASP A 960 7.98 8.95 13.26
N PHE A 961 7.95 7.88 14.07
CA PHE A 961 6.74 7.11 14.34
C PHE A 961 5.66 7.97 15.02
N VAL A 962 6.05 8.70 16.06
CA VAL A 962 5.15 9.60 16.81
C VAL A 962 4.55 10.65 15.88
N ALA A 963 5.39 11.35 15.10
CA ALA A 963 4.94 12.36 14.15
C ALA A 963 3.97 11.78 13.11
N THR A 964 4.24 10.57 12.63
CA THR A 964 3.38 9.88 11.65
C THR A 964 2.01 9.55 12.25
N VAL A 965 1.97 9.03 13.47
CA VAL A 965 0.70 8.64 14.13
C VAL A 965 -0.08 9.88 14.59
N GLU A 966 0.59 10.92 15.12
CA GLU A 966 -0.06 12.18 15.50
C GLU A 966 -0.63 12.93 14.30
N ALA A 967 -0.01 12.83 13.11
CA ALA A 967 -0.57 13.40 11.89
C ALA A 967 -1.92 12.77 11.49
N VAL A 968 -2.24 11.56 11.96
CA VAL A 968 -3.57 10.95 11.78
C VAL A 968 -4.58 11.50 12.80
N LEU A 969 -4.10 12.03 13.93
CA LEU A 969 -4.95 12.56 14.99
C LEU A 969 -5.43 13.98 14.75
N ASN A 970 -4.73 14.74 13.90
CA ASN A 970 -5.07 16.10 13.48
C ASN A 970 -5.97 16.08 12.25
#